data_AF-A0A0R1U8U3-F1
#
_entry.id   AF-A0A0R1U8U3-F1
#
_cell.length_a   1.000
_cell.length_b   1.000
_cell.length_c   1.000
_cell.angle_alpha   90.00
_cell.angle_beta   90.00
_cell.angle_gamma   90.00
#
_symmetry.space_group_name_H-M   'P 1'
#
loop_
_entity.id
_entity.type
_entity.pdbx_description
1 polymer ?
#
loop_
_entity_poly.entity_id
_entity_poly.type
_entity_poly.pdbx_seq_one_letter_code
_entity_poly.pdbx_strand_id
1 'polypeptide(L)'
;MDLKKRFKLYKAKKNWLLAGITTVGVIFGSTVMAAADTNVQPVVTTAAPQVSQVQSASVAPTAQTSASSTADPNATSANSATAAYKAATQAAATPAAKPVTKEVNQNGHWYLQDQKTGAYLNGWQNLSNNRVVYYDPQTNQMQYGEQKISDQWYYLRTDNGDVISGWYRLKDGRNVYYDVKKQNGTVTGQGMLHSMQPVNGTYYYFNDWNGDRQTGFKKVKGQTYYFAPTMATGERNINGHWYFFSTDGVMQTGFVKLPDGRLDYYNDQGQMLYGEQQLNGQWYYFRTDNGDVARGFTKLADGRTVYYDVNSDGKGRGMLHGIQSVNGKTYAFRSDNGDRETGLVRINGKVYGFNPSQVTGEQQINGKWYYFAPKTEEMQTGFVTLPDGRLVYYNPQGQMLHGEQQINGQWYAFRSDNGDTLRGWTTLADGRKVYYDVDAQGKGQGMLHGYNLVNGSLYNFDRWNGNLIGKVANDLFYNATTGQLQYYNADGKLVKDQAVKLGNQTCQADAQGNLQITGDGEHSINGHWYLYDAKNGKFKTSWQTLADGRTVYYGPQAYMLYGHQTIDGHGYFFNRVNGDLTKGWLQDGHDWYYYNPNNGQAQTGTATINGVTYRFDNSGKQILNYAIDYRYALNAGEGDEDTAANNYIVLHEVGTESGGAANANYFKQDWEKVEAYTTFVVGDGGRVYQVGRPGQVSWGAGRVANHNAPVQIELGRTYNANQFWQDYTAYVRLARDMAGKFGIPLTLDAGGAGTRGIKSHNWVSHNIWGDHVDPYGYLARFGVTQAKLAHDLQYGI
;
A
#
# COMPACT_ATOMS: atom_id res chain seq x y z
N MET A 1 27.78 -9.39 -0.43
CA MET A 1 27.81 -8.74 -1.75
C MET A 1 27.08 -7.41 -1.65
N ASP A 2 27.72 -6.33 -2.10
CA ASP A 2 27.19 -4.96 -1.98
C ASP A 2 25.95 -4.70 -2.85
N LEU A 3 24.88 -4.14 -2.27
CA LEU A 3 23.73 -3.64 -3.01
C LEU A 3 23.77 -2.12 -3.14
N LYS A 4 24.51 -1.60 -4.14
CA LYS A 4 24.59 -0.16 -4.41
C LYS A 4 23.29 0.40 -5.01
N LYS A 5 22.42 0.97 -4.18
CA LYS A 5 21.29 1.81 -4.64
C LYS A 5 21.81 3.13 -5.20
N ARG A 6 21.64 3.38 -6.49
CA ARG A 6 21.87 4.70 -7.13
C ARG A 6 20.55 5.47 -7.21
N PHE A 7 20.50 6.66 -6.61
CA PHE A 7 19.39 7.60 -6.80
C PHE A 7 19.79 8.68 -7.81
N LYS A 8 18.90 8.99 -8.77
CA LYS A 8 19.03 10.16 -9.65
C LYS A 8 18.29 11.33 -9.02
N LEU A 9 18.95 12.48 -8.88
CA LEU A 9 18.30 13.75 -8.53
C LEU A 9 17.88 14.49 -9.80
N TYR A 10 16.69 15.11 -9.78
CA TYR A 10 16.32 16.20 -10.68
C TYR A 10 16.18 17.49 -9.86
N LYS A 11 16.59 18.62 -10.44
CA LYS A 11 16.57 19.94 -9.79
C LYS A 11 15.72 20.91 -10.61
N ALA A 12 14.66 21.44 -10.01
CA ALA A 12 13.90 22.57 -10.53
C ALA A 12 13.92 23.74 -9.52
N LYS A 13 13.91 24.96 -10.07
CA LYS A 13 13.96 26.29 -9.42
C LYS A 13 12.64 26.55 -8.65
N LYS A 14 12.49 27.47 -7.68
CA LYS A 14 13.38 28.37 -6.88
C LYS A 14 12.49 28.96 -5.76
N ASN A 15 13.01 29.06 -4.52
CA ASN A 15 12.76 30.08 -3.46
C ASN A 15 12.82 29.47 -2.04
N TRP A 16 13.17 30.27 -1.04
CA TRP A 16 13.62 29.87 0.31
C TRP A 16 13.01 30.76 1.41
N LEU A 17 13.24 30.37 2.68
CA LEU A 17 12.92 31.01 3.98
C LEU A 17 11.50 30.78 4.52
N LEU A 18 11.28 30.48 5.82
CA LEU A 18 12.18 30.03 6.91
C LEU A 18 11.35 29.40 8.07
N ALA A 19 12.04 28.92 9.12
CA ALA A 19 11.57 28.45 10.44
C ALA A 19 10.98 27.02 10.49
N GLY A 20 11.25 26.22 11.51
CA GLY A 20 12.20 26.37 12.64
C GLY A 20 12.23 25.08 13.47
N ILE A 21 13.41 24.64 13.93
CA ILE A 21 13.57 23.42 14.73
C ILE A 21 13.37 23.73 16.21
N THR A 22 12.48 23.01 16.89
CA THR A 22 12.59 22.77 18.34
C THR A 22 11.94 21.44 18.72
N THR A 23 12.67 20.64 19.49
CA THR A 23 12.26 19.34 20.03
C THR A 23 11.80 19.49 21.47
N VAL A 24 10.56 19.11 21.77
CA VAL A 24 10.01 18.80 23.11
C VAL A 24 8.91 17.76 22.86
N GLY A 25 8.72 16.68 23.59
CA GLY A 25 9.23 16.27 24.91
C GLY A 25 8.05 15.59 25.62
N VAL A 26 8.07 14.26 25.70
CA VAL A 26 6.93 13.49 26.22
C VAL A 26 6.86 13.63 27.74
N ILE A 27 5.75 14.14 28.25
CA ILE A 27 5.45 14.16 29.69
C ILE A 27 4.29 13.19 29.94
N PHE A 28 4.51 12.26 30.87
CA PHE A 28 3.48 11.40 31.42
C PHE A 28 2.54 12.22 32.32
N GLY A 29 1.24 12.04 32.15
CA GLY A 29 0.20 12.65 32.99
C GLY A 29 -0.98 11.70 33.11
N SER A 30 -0.93 10.79 34.08
CA SER A 30 -2.04 9.91 34.46
C SER A 30 -3.03 10.65 35.37
N THR A 31 -4.33 10.59 35.09
CA THR A 31 -5.37 10.41 36.14
C THR A 31 -6.79 10.17 35.61
N VAL A 32 -7.53 9.32 36.36
CA VAL A 32 -8.99 9.05 36.43
C VAL A 32 -9.82 8.70 35.18
N MET A 33 -10.48 7.54 35.29
CA MET A 33 -11.74 7.25 34.61
C MET A 33 -12.89 8.05 35.24
N ALA A 34 -13.83 8.52 34.41
CA ALA A 34 -15.19 8.82 34.83
C ALA A 34 -16.16 8.41 33.71
N ALA A 35 -17.12 7.56 34.04
CA ALA A 35 -18.20 7.19 33.12
C ALA A 35 -19.35 8.19 33.24
N ALA A 36 -19.91 8.60 32.10
CA ALA A 36 -21.22 9.23 32.04
C ALA A 36 -21.85 8.99 30.66
N ASP A 37 -22.99 8.32 30.64
CA ASP A 37 -23.86 8.24 29.46
C ASP A 37 -24.29 9.64 29.01
N THR A 38 -24.30 9.87 27.69
CA THR A 38 -25.32 10.72 27.07
C THR A 38 -25.64 10.22 25.66
N ASN A 39 -26.88 9.77 25.47
CA ASN A 39 -27.48 9.63 24.15
C ASN A 39 -27.54 11.00 23.47
N VAL A 40 -26.86 11.17 22.33
CA VAL A 40 -27.14 12.26 21.39
C VAL A 40 -27.37 11.69 20.00
N GLN A 41 -28.65 11.56 19.64
CA GLN A 41 -29.10 11.32 18.27
C GLN A 41 -28.73 12.52 17.39
N PRO A 42 -28.09 12.33 16.22
CA PRO A 42 -28.02 13.39 15.22
C PRO A 42 -29.38 13.54 14.55
N VAL A 43 -30.16 14.54 14.99
CA VAL A 43 -31.30 15.05 14.22
C VAL A 43 -30.78 15.62 12.91
N VAL A 44 -31.05 14.96 11.78
CA VAL A 44 -30.81 15.50 10.45
C VAL A 44 -32.11 16.10 9.93
N THR A 45 -32.17 17.43 9.91
CA THR A 45 -33.27 18.20 9.34
C THR A 45 -33.33 18.06 7.82
N THR A 46 -34.54 17.98 7.29
CA THR A 46 -34.83 17.95 5.86
C THR A 46 -34.62 19.33 5.23
N ALA A 47 -33.79 19.40 4.18
CA ALA A 47 -33.70 20.58 3.32
C ALA A 47 -33.40 20.15 1.88
N ALA A 48 -34.41 20.18 1.01
CA ALA A 48 -34.26 20.03 -0.43
C ALA A 48 -34.27 21.41 -1.11
N PRO A 49 -33.44 21.67 -2.12
CA PRO A 49 -33.60 22.84 -2.97
C PRO A 49 -34.66 22.57 -4.05
N GLN A 50 -35.76 23.32 -4.01
CA GLN A 50 -36.71 23.40 -5.12
C GLN A 50 -36.12 24.25 -6.25
N VAL A 51 -36.39 23.85 -7.50
CA VAL A 51 -36.28 24.73 -8.68
C VAL A 51 -37.61 24.64 -9.43
N SER A 52 -38.28 25.78 -9.59
CA SER A 52 -39.64 25.85 -10.10
C SER A 52 -39.75 25.60 -11.60
N GLN A 53 -40.80 24.89 -12.00
CA GLN A 53 -41.22 24.73 -13.39
C GLN A 53 -41.88 26.01 -13.93
N VAL A 54 -41.81 26.21 -15.24
CA VAL A 54 -42.90 26.83 -16.01
C VAL A 54 -43.21 25.92 -17.20
N GLN A 55 -44.50 25.62 -17.39
CA GLN A 55 -45.02 24.77 -18.46
C GLN A 55 -45.44 25.60 -19.67
N SER A 56 -45.45 24.97 -20.84
CA SER A 56 -46.50 25.20 -21.85
C SER A 56 -46.64 23.96 -22.73
N ALA A 57 -47.86 23.44 -22.86
CA ALA A 57 -48.17 22.21 -23.58
C ALA A 57 -48.89 22.50 -24.91
N SER A 58 -48.85 21.54 -25.84
CA SER A 58 -49.95 21.30 -26.79
C SER A 58 -49.96 19.84 -27.24
N VAL A 59 -51.14 19.36 -27.64
CA VAL A 59 -51.52 17.94 -27.69
C VAL A 59 -51.72 17.47 -29.14
N ALA A 60 -51.38 16.21 -29.44
CA ALA A 60 -51.65 15.54 -30.73
C ALA A 60 -53.15 15.16 -30.88
N PRO A 61 -53.71 14.88 -32.08
CA PRO A 61 -53.53 13.57 -32.74
C PRO A 61 -53.64 13.67 -34.30
N THR A 62 -53.76 12.65 -35.17
CA THR A 62 -53.69 11.16 -35.12
C THR A 62 -53.33 10.66 -36.54
N ALA A 63 -52.53 9.59 -36.69
CA ALA A 63 -52.65 8.66 -37.83
C ALA A 63 -51.92 7.33 -37.56
N GLN A 64 -52.51 6.20 -37.98
CA GLN A 64 -52.01 4.84 -37.77
C GLN A 64 -51.40 4.23 -39.05
N THR A 65 -50.41 3.34 -38.86
CA THR A 65 -50.11 2.09 -39.61
C THR A 65 -50.46 2.01 -41.11
N SER A 66 -49.55 1.53 -41.97
CA SER A 66 -49.30 0.08 -42.09
C SER A 66 -48.18 -0.27 -43.10
N ALA A 67 -47.80 -1.56 -43.12
CA ALA A 67 -46.72 -2.22 -43.86
C ALA A 67 -46.59 -1.91 -45.37
N SER A 68 -45.38 -2.09 -45.95
CA SER A 68 -45.10 -3.26 -46.82
C SER A 68 -43.64 -3.38 -47.28
N SER A 69 -43.22 -4.64 -47.45
CA SER A 69 -42.18 -5.22 -48.32
C SER A 69 -41.25 -4.32 -49.17
N THR A 70 -39.96 -4.63 -49.03
CA THR A 70 -38.88 -4.49 -50.02
C THR A 70 -39.20 -5.04 -51.43
N ALA A 71 -38.88 -4.28 -52.48
CA ALA A 71 -38.39 -4.79 -53.76
C ALA A 71 -37.68 -3.68 -54.58
N ASP A 72 -36.60 -4.06 -55.26
CA ASP A 72 -35.85 -3.29 -56.27
C ASP A 72 -36.74 -3.02 -57.51
N PRO A 73 -36.57 -1.91 -58.28
CA PRO A 73 -35.48 -1.84 -59.25
C PRO A 73 -34.86 -0.45 -59.51
N ASN A 74 -33.60 -0.43 -59.96
CA ASN A 74 -33.02 0.71 -60.68
C ASN A 74 -32.74 0.33 -62.15
N ALA A 75 -33.51 0.88 -63.10
CA ALA A 75 -33.23 0.76 -64.53
C ALA A 75 -33.76 1.97 -65.33
N THR A 76 -32.85 2.60 -66.07
CA THR A 76 -33.08 3.72 -67.00
C THR A 76 -34.04 3.39 -68.15
N SER A 77 -34.92 4.32 -68.53
CA SER A 77 -35.19 4.61 -69.95
C SER A 77 -35.90 5.96 -70.19
N ALA A 78 -35.49 6.60 -71.29
CA ALA A 78 -36.25 7.49 -72.18
C ALA A 78 -37.17 8.62 -71.65
N ASN A 79 -36.84 9.85 -72.04
CA ASN A 79 -37.79 10.96 -72.16
C ASN A 79 -38.89 10.65 -73.21
N SER A 80 -40.15 10.79 -72.85
CA SER A 80 -41.22 11.12 -73.81
C SER A 80 -42.45 11.72 -73.12
N ALA A 81 -42.56 13.05 -73.13
CA ALA A 81 -43.81 13.77 -72.82
C ALA A 81 -43.85 15.08 -73.62
N THR A 82 -44.40 15.01 -74.83
CA THR A 82 -44.72 16.18 -75.66
C THR A 82 -45.87 16.98 -75.07
N ALA A 83 -45.68 18.28 -74.86
CA ALA A 83 -46.79 19.23 -74.69
C ALA A 83 -46.99 19.98 -76.02
N ALA A 84 -48.16 19.82 -76.64
CA ALA A 84 -48.46 20.38 -77.95
C ALA A 84 -48.96 21.82 -77.88
N TYR A 85 -48.46 22.70 -78.76
CA TYR A 85 -49.22 23.85 -79.22
C TYR A 85 -49.10 24.04 -80.75
N LYS A 86 -50.20 23.69 -81.42
CA LYS A 86 -50.71 24.21 -82.70
C LYS A 86 -49.68 24.65 -83.76
N ALA A 87 -49.47 23.77 -84.73
CA ALA A 87 -49.05 24.19 -86.07
C ALA A 87 -50.14 25.09 -86.70
N ALA A 88 -49.78 26.34 -87.01
CA ALA A 88 -50.47 27.10 -88.03
C ALA A 88 -49.93 26.64 -89.40
N THR A 89 -50.80 26.14 -90.26
CA THR A 89 -50.43 25.71 -91.61
C THR A 89 -50.02 26.91 -92.45
N GLN A 90 -48.75 26.99 -92.81
CA GLN A 90 -48.28 27.82 -93.92
C GLN A 90 -47.69 26.90 -95.00
N ALA A 91 -48.10 27.12 -96.25
CA ALA A 91 -47.83 26.19 -97.33
C ALA A 91 -46.33 26.02 -97.59
N ALA A 92 -45.90 24.77 -97.81
CA ALA A 92 -44.57 24.48 -98.31
C ALA A 92 -44.45 24.98 -99.75
N ALA A 93 -43.91 26.19 -99.93
CA ALA A 93 -43.35 26.60 -101.20
C ALA A 93 -42.19 25.66 -101.56
N THR A 94 -42.11 25.27 -102.82
CA THR A 94 -40.99 24.52 -103.39
C THR A 94 -39.68 25.22 -103.00
N PRO A 95 -38.63 24.49 -102.54
CA PRO A 95 -37.38 25.14 -102.17
C PRO A 95 -36.81 25.86 -103.40
N ALA A 96 -36.75 27.19 -103.34
CA ALA A 96 -36.03 27.97 -104.31
C ALA A 96 -34.57 27.48 -104.35
N ALA A 97 -34.05 27.23 -105.56
CA ALA A 97 -32.65 26.88 -105.72
C ALA A 97 -31.78 27.93 -105.02
N LYS A 98 -30.83 27.50 -104.19
CA LYS A 98 -29.94 28.43 -103.47
C LYS A 98 -29.33 29.40 -104.47
N PRO A 99 -29.35 30.73 -104.21
CA PRO A 99 -28.85 31.71 -105.15
C PRO A 99 -27.37 31.42 -105.46
N VAL A 100 -27.00 31.52 -106.73
CA VAL A 100 -25.59 31.46 -107.12
C VAL A 100 -24.95 32.76 -106.66
N THR A 101 -23.96 32.67 -105.78
CA THR A 101 -23.44 33.80 -105.02
C THR A 101 -21.95 34.03 -105.28
N LYS A 102 -21.50 35.27 -105.09
CA LYS A 102 -20.11 35.67 -105.25
C LYS A 102 -19.66 36.52 -104.06
N GLU A 103 -18.52 36.17 -103.48
CA GLU A 103 -17.81 37.04 -102.52
C GLU A 103 -17.18 38.22 -103.27
N VAL A 104 -17.44 39.45 -102.83
CA VAL A 104 -16.94 40.70 -103.42
C VAL A 104 -16.30 41.56 -102.34
N ASN A 105 -15.06 42.01 -102.53
CA ASN A 105 -14.43 42.98 -101.63
C ASN A 105 -14.64 44.41 -102.15
N GLN A 106 -15.09 45.31 -101.28
CA GLN A 106 -15.23 46.74 -101.54
C GLN A 106 -14.70 47.52 -100.33
N ASN A 107 -13.78 48.45 -100.55
CA ASN A 107 -13.16 49.29 -99.53
C ASN A 107 -12.60 48.51 -98.33
N GLY A 108 -12.08 47.29 -98.56
CA GLY A 108 -11.53 46.41 -97.53
C GLY A 108 -12.55 45.46 -96.88
N HIS A 109 -13.84 45.68 -97.06
CA HIS A 109 -14.91 44.85 -96.50
C HIS A 109 -15.41 43.83 -97.54
N TRP A 110 -15.71 42.62 -97.08
CA TRP A 110 -16.27 41.55 -97.92
C TRP A 110 -17.79 41.50 -97.84
N TYR A 111 -18.44 41.28 -98.97
CA TYR A 111 -19.90 41.21 -99.15
C TYR A 111 -20.26 39.95 -99.97
N LEU A 112 -21.40 39.32 -99.68
CA LEU A 112 -21.93 38.22 -100.50
C LEU A 112 -23.02 38.75 -101.43
N GLN A 113 -22.76 38.75 -102.74
CA GLN A 113 -23.74 39.21 -103.73
C GLN A 113 -24.44 38.02 -104.39
N ASP A 114 -25.77 38.07 -104.48
CA ASP A 114 -26.54 37.18 -105.36
C ASP A 114 -26.31 37.59 -106.81
N GLN A 115 -25.75 36.68 -107.62
CA GLN A 115 -25.40 36.95 -109.02
C GLN A 115 -26.63 37.17 -109.91
N LYS A 116 -27.83 36.76 -109.48
CA LYS A 116 -29.07 36.94 -110.25
C LYS A 116 -29.74 38.29 -110.01
N THR A 117 -29.69 38.80 -108.78
CA THR A 117 -30.42 40.02 -108.38
C THR A 117 -29.51 41.21 -108.12
N GLY A 118 -28.20 40.99 -107.92
CA GLY A 118 -27.26 42.03 -107.52
C GLY A 118 -27.37 42.46 -106.06
N ALA A 119 -28.33 41.91 -105.29
CA ALA A 119 -28.52 42.23 -103.88
C ALA A 119 -27.42 41.60 -103.01
N TYR A 120 -27.06 42.28 -101.92
CA TYR A 120 -26.18 41.72 -100.90
C TYR A 120 -26.98 40.89 -99.89
N LEU A 121 -26.49 39.69 -99.61
CA LEU A 121 -27.05 38.77 -98.63
C LEU A 121 -26.40 39.00 -97.26
N ASN A 122 -27.17 38.80 -96.19
CA ASN A 122 -26.71 38.91 -94.82
C ASN A 122 -27.11 37.69 -93.97
N GLY A 123 -26.75 37.70 -92.68
CA GLY A 123 -26.89 36.58 -91.77
C GLY A 123 -25.86 35.47 -91.99
N TRP A 124 -26.18 34.27 -91.52
CA TRP A 124 -25.37 33.07 -91.74
C TRP A 124 -25.46 32.59 -93.19
N GLN A 125 -24.31 32.35 -93.82
CA GLN A 125 -24.22 31.95 -95.23
C GLN A 125 -23.24 30.78 -95.41
N ASN A 126 -23.69 29.75 -96.14
CA ASN A 126 -22.85 28.60 -96.54
C ASN A 126 -22.24 28.86 -97.93
N LEU A 127 -20.92 28.80 -98.02
CA LEU A 127 -20.17 29.03 -99.25
C LEU A 127 -19.73 27.71 -99.91
N SER A 128 -19.36 27.77 -101.20
CA SER A 128 -19.05 26.60 -102.05
C SER A 128 -17.83 25.78 -101.61
N ASN A 129 -16.99 26.32 -100.74
CA ASN A 129 -15.82 25.69 -100.13
C ASN A 129 -16.10 25.11 -98.72
N ASN A 130 -17.38 24.92 -98.37
CA ASN A 130 -17.85 24.45 -97.07
C ASN A 130 -17.55 25.41 -95.89
N ARG A 131 -17.11 26.65 -96.17
CA ARG A 131 -17.08 27.73 -95.16
C ARG A 131 -18.51 28.16 -94.80
N VAL A 132 -18.74 28.42 -93.53
CA VAL A 132 -19.97 28.99 -93.01
C VAL A 132 -19.60 30.29 -92.32
N VAL A 133 -20.03 31.41 -92.90
CA VAL A 133 -19.62 32.76 -92.53
C VAL A 133 -20.83 33.58 -92.09
N TYR A 134 -20.60 34.69 -91.40
CA TYR A 134 -21.68 35.62 -91.02
C TYR A 134 -21.46 36.99 -91.68
N TYR A 135 -22.52 37.49 -92.29
CA TYR A 135 -22.61 38.84 -92.85
C TYR A 135 -23.56 39.67 -91.98
N ASP A 136 -23.14 40.85 -91.55
CA ASP A 136 -23.91 41.68 -90.62
C ASP A 136 -25.24 42.17 -91.24
N PRO A 137 -26.40 42.02 -90.58
CA PRO A 137 -27.71 42.41 -91.14
C PRO A 137 -27.94 43.90 -91.39
N GLN A 138 -27.15 44.79 -90.80
CA GLN A 138 -27.31 46.25 -90.97
C GLN A 138 -26.44 46.79 -92.12
N THR A 139 -25.24 46.22 -92.27
CA THR A 139 -24.19 46.72 -93.18
C THR A 139 -23.89 45.77 -94.34
N ASN A 140 -24.36 44.52 -94.28
CA ASN A 140 -24.06 43.41 -95.18
C ASN A 140 -22.56 43.00 -95.25
N GLN A 141 -21.74 43.42 -94.28
CA GLN A 141 -20.30 43.13 -94.24
C GLN A 141 -19.97 41.81 -93.56
N MET A 142 -19.05 41.01 -94.11
CA MET A 142 -18.55 39.79 -93.49
C MET A 142 -17.84 40.10 -92.17
N GLN A 143 -18.23 39.40 -91.12
CA GLN A 143 -17.70 39.59 -89.79
C GLN A 143 -16.51 38.65 -89.51
N TYR A 144 -15.64 39.09 -88.59
CA TYR A 144 -14.40 38.40 -88.22
C TYR A 144 -14.15 38.51 -86.71
N GLY A 145 -13.33 37.59 -86.17
CA GLY A 145 -12.99 37.55 -84.76
C GLY A 145 -14.14 37.03 -83.89
N GLU A 146 -14.11 37.38 -82.61
CA GLU A 146 -15.13 37.02 -81.63
C GLU A 146 -16.33 37.95 -81.76
N GLN A 147 -17.52 37.39 -82.00
CA GLN A 147 -18.74 38.12 -82.37
C GLN A 147 -19.94 37.59 -81.60
N LYS A 148 -20.77 38.50 -81.05
CA LYS A 148 -22.00 38.14 -80.35
C LYS A 148 -23.19 38.23 -81.32
N ILE A 149 -23.76 37.08 -81.68
CA ILE A 149 -24.83 36.94 -82.67
C ILE A 149 -26.00 36.20 -82.02
N SER A 150 -27.19 36.83 -81.99
CA SER A 150 -28.40 36.26 -81.37
C SER A 150 -28.16 35.72 -79.95
N ASP A 151 -27.55 36.56 -79.12
CA ASP A 151 -27.10 36.28 -77.75
C ASP A 151 -26.05 35.17 -77.52
N GLN A 152 -25.56 34.52 -78.57
CA GLN A 152 -24.46 33.56 -78.48
C GLN A 152 -23.15 34.13 -79.04
N TRP A 153 -22.02 33.76 -78.44
CA TRP A 153 -20.69 34.16 -78.92
C TRP A 153 -20.15 33.15 -79.93
N TYR A 154 -19.59 33.62 -81.03
CA TYR A 154 -18.95 32.83 -82.08
C TYR A 154 -17.57 33.39 -82.40
N TYR A 155 -16.67 32.56 -82.97
CA TYR A 155 -15.43 33.05 -83.55
C TYR A 155 -15.41 32.78 -85.06
N LEU A 156 -15.35 33.84 -85.84
CA LEU A 156 -15.21 33.83 -87.29
C LEU A 156 -13.73 34.03 -87.61
N ARG A 157 -13.09 33.07 -88.27
CA ARG A 157 -11.62 33.09 -88.43
C ARG A 157 -11.17 34.36 -89.17
N THR A 158 -10.14 35.03 -88.65
CA THR A 158 -9.66 36.30 -89.25
C THR A 158 -8.97 36.15 -90.61
N ASP A 159 -8.68 34.93 -91.08
CA ASP A 159 -8.08 34.65 -92.39
C ASP A 159 -9.13 34.45 -93.51
N ASN A 160 -10.30 33.88 -93.19
CA ASN A 160 -11.31 33.51 -94.18
C ASN A 160 -12.78 33.62 -93.71
N GLY A 161 -13.06 34.14 -92.52
CA GLY A 161 -14.41 34.35 -91.98
C GLY A 161 -15.19 33.07 -91.59
N ASP A 162 -14.64 31.86 -91.77
CA ASP A 162 -15.35 30.63 -91.39
C ASP A 162 -15.55 30.52 -89.88
N VAL A 163 -16.74 30.09 -89.45
CA VAL A 163 -17.02 29.90 -88.01
C VAL A 163 -16.31 28.68 -87.46
N ILE A 164 -15.62 28.86 -86.33
CA ILE A 164 -14.96 27.77 -85.59
C ILE A 164 -15.98 26.92 -84.84
N SER A 165 -15.71 25.62 -84.79
CA SER A 165 -16.39 24.65 -83.93
C SER A 165 -15.33 23.86 -83.16
N GLY A 166 -15.62 23.50 -81.91
CA GLY A 166 -14.70 22.79 -81.03
C GLY A 166 -13.78 23.70 -80.21
N TRP A 167 -12.69 23.12 -79.69
CA TRP A 167 -11.68 23.80 -78.89
C TRP A 167 -10.90 24.85 -79.69
N TYR A 168 -10.72 26.04 -79.11
CA TYR A 168 -9.91 27.09 -79.71
C TYR A 168 -9.08 27.87 -78.68
N ARG A 169 -7.85 28.21 -79.05
CA ARG A 169 -6.96 29.10 -78.29
C ARG A 169 -7.09 30.50 -78.87
N LEU A 170 -7.72 31.40 -78.12
CA LEU A 170 -7.82 32.81 -78.50
C LEU A 170 -6.46 33.51 -78.34
N LYS A 171 -6.23 34.61 -79.07
CA LYS A 171 -4.96 35.35 -79.08
C LYS A 171 -4.60 35.96 -77.72
N ASP A 172 -5.60 36.23 -76.89
CA ASP A 172 -5.46 36.72 -75.52
C ASP A 172 -5.05 35.63 -74.51
N GLY A 173 -4.99 34.36 -74.94
CA GLY A 173 -4.67 33.24 -74.06
C GLY A 173 -5.86 32.64 -73.32
N ARG A 174 -7.10 32.80 -73.80
CA ARG A 174 -8.24 31.95 -73.37
C ARG A 174 -8.27 30.61 -74.11
N ASN A 175 -8.66 29.54 -73.41
CA ASN A 175 -9.01 28.23 -73.95
C ASN A 175 -10.53 28.07 -73.96
N VAL A 176 -11.16 28.36 -75.09
CA VAL A 176 -12.63 28.34 -75.23
C VAL A 176 -13.09 27.11 -76.03
N TYR A 177 -14.37 26.77 -75.94
CA TYR A 177 -15.00 25.77 -76.81
C TYR A 177 -16.23 26.39 -77.47
N TYR A 178 -16.35 26.24 -78.80
CA TYR A 178 -17.53 26.66 -79.56
C TYR A 178 -18.39 25.44 -79.93
N ASP A 179 -19.55 25.25 -79.29
CA ASP A 179 -20.58 24.32 -79.74
C ASP A 179 -21.30 24.90 -80.96
N VAL A 180 -20.78 24.55 -82.14
CA VAL A 180 -21.25 25.05 -83.43
C VAL A 180 -21.50 23.88 -84.37
N LYS A 181 -22.77 23.71 -84.77
CA LYS A 181 -23.25 22.69 -85.70
C LYS A 181 -23.61 23.36 -87.02
N LYS A 182 -22.83 23.06 -88.05
CA LYS A 182 -23.02 23.55 -89.43
C LYS A 182 -23.99 22.60 -90.15
N GLN A 183 -25.26 22.98 -90.31
CA GLN A 183 -26.27 22.13 -90.96
C GLN A 183 -27.07 22.91 -92.02
N ASN A 184 -27.01 22.45 -93.28
CA ASN A 184 -27.82 22.89 -94.44
C ASN A 184 -27.86 24.39 -94.82
N GLY A 185 -27.23 25.29 -94.06
CA GLY A 185 -27.34 26.75 -94.22
C GLY A 185 -27.45 27.50 -92.89
N THR A 186 -27.66 26.76 -91.80
CA THR A 186 -27.93 27.31 -90.47
C THR A 186 -26.81 26.92 -89.50
N VAL A 187 -26.38 27.87 -88.68
CA VAL A 187 -25.57 27.62 -87.49
C VAL A 187 -26.50 27.38 -86.31
N THR A 188 -26.34 26.24 -85.64
CA THR A 188 -27.04 25.89 -84.40
C THR A 188 -26.05 25.41 -83.33
N GLY A 189 -26.48 25.35 -82.08
CA GLY A 189 -25.63 25.04 -80.92
C GLY A 189 -25.61 26.17 -79.91
N GLN A 190 -24.77 26.04 -78.88
CA GLN A 190 -24.64 27.01 -77.78
C GLN A 190 -23.58 28.09 -78.03
N GLY A 191 -22.91 28.11 -79.19
CA GLY A 191 -21.79 29.03 -79.42
C GLY A 191 -20.67 28.79 -78.40
N MET A 192 -20.05 29.85 -77.89
CA MET A 192 -19.03 29.74 -76.85
C MET A 192 -19.64 29.19 -75.56
N LEU A 193 -19.10 28.08 -75.07
CA LEU A 193 -19.57 27.46 -73.84
C LEU A 193 -19.20 28.29 -72.60
N HIS A 194 -20.15 28.36 -71.67
CA HIS A 194 -20.04 29.05 -70.39
C HIS A 194 -20.53 28.12 -69.26
N SER A 195 -19.98 28.29 -68.06
CA SER A 195 -20.25 27.45 -66.88
C SER A 195 -19.84 25.98 -67.06
N MET A 196 -20.37 25.10 -66.22
CA MET A 196 -20.17 23.65 -66.34
C MET A 196 -20.93 23.07 -67.54
N GLN A 197 -20.20 22.55 -68.54
CA GLN A 197 -20.77 21.98 -69.77
C GLN A 197 -20.13 20.64 -70.16
N PRO A 198 -20.90 19.70 -70.72
CA PRO A 198 -20.37 18.45 -71.27
C PRO A 198 -19.86 18.65 -72.70
N VAL A 199 -18.59 18.30 -72.94
CA VAL A 199 -17.99 18.19 -74.27
C VAL A 199 -17.67 16.72 -74.53
N ASN A 200 -18.37 16.11 -75.49
CA ASN A 200 -18.25 14.68 -75.84
C ASN A 200 -18.34 13.75 -74.61
N GLY A 201 -19.33 13.99 -73.73
CA GLY A 201 -19.54 13.24 -72.49
C GLY A 201 -18.60 13.61 -71.33
N THR A 202 -17.60 14.45 -71.55
CA THR A 202 -16.65 14.91 -70.50
C THR A 202 -17.01 16.30 -70.04
N TYR A 203 -17.22 16.51 -68.73
CA TYR A 203 -17.54 17.83 -68.19
C TYR A 203 -16.30 18.71 -68.01
N TYR A 204 -16.43 19.97 -68.45
CA TYR A 204 -15.49 21.06 -68.26
C TYR A 204 -16.20 22.24 -67.61
N TYR A 205 -15.46 23.12 -66.93
CA TYR A 205 -15.99 24.40 -66.45
C TYR A 205 -15.36 25.55 -67.23
N PHE A 206 -16.20 26.31 -67.91
CA PHE A 206 -15.86 27.53 -68.61
C PHE A 206 -16.27 28.73 -67.77
N ASN A 207 -15.46 29.79 -67.77
CA ASN A 207 -15.77 31.02 -67.05
C ASN A 207 -17.11 31.60 -67.52
N ASP A 208 -17.99 31.95 -66.58
CA ASP A 208 -19.36 32.41 -66.87
C ASP A 208 -19.43 33.74 -67.66
N TRP A 209 -18.33 34.50 -67.76
CA TRP A 209 -18.27 35.80 -68.44
C TRP A 209 -17.51 35.79 -69.78
N ASN A 210 -16.43 35.01 -69.88
CA ASN A 210 -15.51 35.06 -71.02
C ASN A 210 -15.21 33.70 -71.67
N GLY A 211 -15.90 32.62 -71.24
CA GLY A 211 -15.78 31.29 -71.82
C GLY A 211 -14.43 30.58 -71.63
N ASP A 212 -13.49 31.14 -70.86
CA ASP A 212 -12.19 30.50 -70.64
C ASP A 212 -12.29 29.24 -69.77
N ARG A 213 -11.71 28.12 -70.21
CA ARG A 213 -11.71 26.86 -69.46
C ARG A 213 -10.86 26.97 -68.20
N GLN A 214 -11.51 27.00 -67.04
CA GLN A 214 -10.86 27.09 -65.75
C GLN A 214 -10.65 25.72 -65.09
N THR A 215 -9.75 25.67 -64.13
CA THR A 215 -9.46 24.51 -63.28
C THR A 215 -9.67 24.85 -61.80
N GLY A 216 -9.48 23.85 -60.92
CA GLY A 216 -9.63 23.98 -59.48
C GLY A 216 -11.07 23.76 -59.00
N PHE A 217 -11.33 24.14 -57.74
CA PHE A 217 -12.65 24.04 -57.13
C PHE A 217 -13.63 25.08 -57.72
N LYS A 218 -14.84 24.64 -58.05
CA LYS A 218 -15.94 25.47 -58.58
C LYS A 218 -17.24 25.12 -57.89
N LYS A 219 -18.05 26.14 -57.59
CA LYS A 219 -19.37 25.99 -56.96
C LYS A 219 -20.47 26.22 -58.00
N VAL A 220 -21.23 25.19 -58.31
CA VAL A 220 -22.31 25.21 -59.31
C VAL A 220 -23.62 24.79 -58.63
N LYS A 221 -24.64 25.65 -58.69
CA LYS A 221 -25.96 25.42 -58.05
C LYS A 221 -25.86 24.98 -56.57
N GLY A 222 -24.94 25.58 -55.82
CA GLY A 222 -24.69 25.28 -54.40
C GLY A 222 -23.72 24.12 -54.13
N GLN A 223 -23.45 23.26 -55.11
CA GLN A 223 -22.59 22.07 -54.99
C GLN A 223 -21.15 22.36 -55.43
N THR A 224 -20.17 21.71 -54.81
CA THR A 224 -18.74 21.92 -55.11
C THR A 224 -18.21 20.80 -56.00
N TYR A 225 -17.46 21.18 -57.04
CA TYR A 225 -16.83 20.31 -58.04
C TYR A 225 -15.35 20.67 -58.15
N TYR A 226 -14.51 19.77 -58.68
CA TYR A 226 -13.11 20.05 -58.99
C TYR A 226 -12.77 19.72 -60.44
N PHE A 227 -12.07 20.62 -61.13
CA PHE A 227 -11.73 20.50 -62.54
C PHE A 227 -10.21 20.47 -62.76
N ALA A 228 -9.67 19.42 -63.38
CA ALA A 228 -8.23 19.31 -63.63
C ALA A 228 -7.85 18.49 -64.90
N PRO A 229 -8.07 19.03 -66.12
CA PRO A 229 -8.94 20.15 -66.46
C PRO A 229 -10.41 19.74 -66.61
N THR A 230 -10.68 18.43 -66.57
CA THR A 230 -12.01 17.82 -66.61
C THR A 230 -12.56 17.66 -65.19
N MET A 231 -13.87 17.52 -65.04
CA MET A 231 -14.52 17.21 -63.77
C MET A 231 -13.92 15.93 -63.13
N ALA A 232 -13.59 15.99 -61.84
CA ALA A 232 -13.11 14.85 -61.08
C ALA A 232 -14.26 14.01 -60.49
N THR A 233 -14.03 12.70 -60.38
CA THR A 233 -14.94 11.71 -59.77
C THR A 233 -14.11 10.68 -58.99
N GLY A 234 -14.62 10.16 -57.88
CA GLY A 234 -13.89 9.30 -56.94
C GLY A 234 -12.89 10.05 -56.05
N GLU A 235 -11.99 9.31 -55.39
CA GLU A 235 -10.95 9.87 -54.51
C GLU A 235 -9.88 10.66 -55.31
N ARG A 236 -9.49 11.84 -54.83
CA ARG A 236 -8.38 12.64 -55.38
C ARG A 236 -7.56 13.27 -54.27
N ASN A 237 -6.23 13.13 -54.34
CA ASN A 237 -5.33 13.94 -53.54
C ASN A 237 -5.12 15.29 -54.23
N ILE A 238 -5.45 16.38 -53.54
CA ILE A 238 -5.34 17.75 -54.02
C ILE A 238 -4.62 18.54 -52.93
N ASN A 239 -3.44 19.07 -53.25
CA ASN A 239 -2.58 19.84 -52.32
C ASN A 239 -2.30 19.12 -50.98
N GLY A 240 -2.13 17.79 -51.01
CA GLY A 240 -1.84 16.96 -49.83
C GLY A 240 -3.06 16.44 -49.07
N HIS A 241 -4.27 16.90 -49.40
CA HIS A 241 -5.51 16.42 -48.79
C HIS A 241 -6.28 15.51 -49.74
N TRP A 242 -6.88 14.44 -49.21
CA TRP A 242 -7.78 13.57 -49.98
C TRP A 242 -9.21 14.12 -49.96
N TYR A 243 -9.85 14.12 -51.12
CA TYR A 243 -11.23 14.52 -51.36
C TYR A 243 -11.96 13.40 -52.08
N PHE A 244 -13.24 13.17 -51.80
CA PHE A 244 -14.08 12.27 -52.59
C PHE A 244 -15.14 13.05 -53.36
N PHE A 245 -15.22 12.79 -54.67
CA PHE A 245 -16.26 13.31 -55.55
C PHE A 245 -17.19 12.15 -55.96
N SER A 246 -18.50 12.37 -55.96
CA SER A 246 -19.46 11.36 -56.42
C SER A 246 -19.28 11.01 -57.90
N THR A 247 -20.04 10.04 -58.40
CA THR A 247 -20.13 9.75 -59.85
C THR A 247 -20.55 10.98 -60.67
N ASP A 248 -21.35 11.87 -60.08
CA ASP A 248 -21.79 13.13 -60.69
C ASP A 248 -20.79 14.28 -60.46
N GLY A 249 -19.62 14.01 -59.87
CA GLY A 249 -18.54 14.96 -59.61
C GLY A 249 -18.74 15.87 -58.39
N VAL A 250 -19.75 15.60 -57.57
CA VAL A 250 -20.08 16.41 -56.39
C VAL A 250 -19.16 16.04 -55.23
N MET A 251 -18.42 17.01 -54.69
CA MET A 251 -17.58 16.83 -53.51
C MET A 251 -18.43 16.40 -52.31
N GLN A 252 -18.07 15.30 -51.67
CA GLN A 252 -18.76 14.75 -50.50
C GLN A 252 -18.14 15.25 -49.19
N THR A 253 -18.97 15.31 -48.14
CA THR A 253 -18.63 15.69 -46.77
C THR A 253 -19.37 14.74 -45.81
N GLY A 254 -18.91 14.64 -44.56
CA GLY A 254 -19.42 13.66 -43.58
C GLY A 254 -18.91 12.24 -43.84
N PHE A 255 -19.63 11.24 -43.32
CA PHE A 255 -19.32 9.83 -43.54
C PHE A 255 -19.63 9.40 -44.98
N VAL A 256 -18.65 8.83 -45.67
CA VAL A 256 -18.76 8.38 -47.05
C VAL A 256 -18.32 6.92 -47.15
N LYS A 257 -19.24 6.04 -47.58
CA LYS A 257 -18.90 4.66 -47.89
C LYS A 257 -18.29 4.58 -49.29
N LEU A 258 -17.05 4.17 -49.37
CA LEU A 258 -16.31 4.06 -50.62
C LEU A 258 -16.61 2.74 -51.36
N PRO A 259 -16.36 2.66 -52.69
CA PRO A 259 -16.63 1.46 -53.48
C PRO A 259 -15.81 0.23 -53.06
N ASP A 260 -14.66 0.42 -52.41
CA ASP A 260 -13.81 -0.64 -51.86
C ASP A 260 -14.32 -1.18 -50.49
N GLY A 261 -15.38 -0.57 -49.95
CA GLY A 261 -16.01 -0.97 -48.69
C GLY A 261 -15.56 -0.16 -47.46
N ARG A 262 -14.54 0.69 -47.57
CA ARG A 262 -14.15 1.62 -46.50
C ARG A 262 -15.29 2.58 -46.15
N LEU A 263 -15.31 3.05 -44.91
CA LEU A 263 -16.17 4.14 -44.46
C LEU A 263 -15.31 5.25 -43.86
N ASP A 264 -15.07 6.27 -44.66
CA ASP A 264 -14.18 7.38 -44.35
C ASP A 264 -15.01 8.61 -43.94
N TYR A 265 -14.37 9.63 -43.36
CA TYR A 265 -15.04 10.89 -43.04
C TYR A 265 -14.31 12.08 -43.66
N TYR A 266 -15.08 12.90 -44.38
CA TYR A 266 -14.61 14.12 -45.02
C TYR A 266 -15.15 15.32 -44.26
N ASN A 267 -14.29 16.26 -43.85
CA ASN A 267 -14.71 17.45 -43.08
C ASN A 267 -15.55 18.43 -43.94
N ASP A 268 -15.98 19.55 -43.35
CA ASP A 268 -16.80 20.56 -44.05
C ASP A 268 -16.08 21.21 -45.25
N GLN A 269 -14.73 21.16 -45.31
CA GLN A 269 -13.95 21.54 -46.49
C GLN A 269 -13.82 20.43 -47.54
N GLY A 270 -14.37 19.23 -47.29
CA GLY A 270 -14.26 18.05 -48.14
C GLY A 270 -12.96 17.25 -47.99
N GLN A 271 -12.18 17.49 -46.94
CA GLN A 271 -10.88 16.85 -46.70
C GLN A 271 -11.03 15.62 -45.79
N MET A 272 -10.45 14.50 -46.18
CA MET A 272 -10.48 13.25 -45.40
C MET A 272 -9.75 13.41 -44.06
N LEU A 273 -10.38 12.93 -42.99
CA LEU A 273 -9.82 12.91 -41.64
C LEU A 273 -9.07 11.62 -41.34
N TYR A 274 -8.13 11.72 -40.40
CA TYR A 274 -7.28 10.63 -39.92
C TYR A 274 -7.09 10.74 -38.40
N GLY A 275 -6.73 9.63 -37.75
CA GLY A 275 -6.48 9.57 -36.31
C GLY A 275 -7.76 9.64 -35.47
N GLU A 276 -7.58 9.90 -34.17
CA GLU A 276 -8.68 10.13 -33.23
C GLU A 276 -9.34 11.50 -33.49
N GLN A 277 -10.66 11.50 -33.65
CA GLN A 277 -11.46 12.69 -33.97
C GLN A 277 -12.72 12.72 -33.11
N GLN A 278 -13.08 13.89 -32.58
CA GLN A 278 -14.34 14.09 -31.87
C GLN A 278 -15.37 14.73 -32.81
N LEU A 279 -16.42 13.99 -33.15
CA LEU A 279 -17.45 14.38 -34.10
C LEU A 279 -18.82 14.30 -33.39
N ASN A 280 -19.58 15.40 -33.36
CA ASN A 280 -20.90 15.47 -32.70
C ASN A 280 -20.90 14.96 -31.25
N GLY A 281 -19.81 15.21 -30.51
CA GLY A 281 -19.64 14.77 -29.12
C GLY A 281 -19.15 13.33 -28.94
N GLN A 282 -19.06 12.54 -30.01
CA GLN A 282 -18.59 11.15 -30.01
C GLN A 282 -17.16 11.05 -30.54
N TRP A 283 -16.38 10.11 -30.01
CA TRP A 283 -15.01 9.86 -30.46
C TRP A 283 -14.97 8.75 -31.51
N TYR A 284 -14.23 8.98 -32.59
CA TYR A 284 -13.98 8.05 -33.68
C TYR A 284 -12.47 7.94 -33.92
N TYR A 285 -12.02 6.85 -34.54
CA TYR A 285 -10.66 6.73 -35.05
C TYR A 285 -10.68 6.33 -36.52
N PHE A 286 -10.19 7.22 -37.37
CA PHE A 286 -10.00 6.96 -38.81
C PHE A 286 -8.56 6.47 -39.00
N ARG A 287 -8.37 5.26 -39.53
CA ARG A 287 -7.02 4.67 -39.52
C ARG A 287 -6.05 5.51 -40.37
N THR A 288 -4.85 5.74 -39.85
CA THR A 288 -3.86 6.64 -40.45
C THR A 288 -3.20 6.11 -41.73
N ASP A 289 -3.41 4.82 -42.05
CA ASP A 289 -2.94 4.16 -43.26
C ASP A 289 -3.93 4.28 -44.44
N ASN A 290 -5.24 4.24 -44.17
CA ASN A 290 -6.26 4.17 -45.24
C ASN A 290 -7.57 4.95 -45.01
N GLY A 291 -7.74 5.67 -43.90
CA GLY A 291 -8.94 6.48 -43.62
C GLY A 291 -10.15 5.74 -43.04
N ASP A 292 -10.25 4.40 -43.16
CA ASP A 292 -11.48 3.69 -42.71
C ASP A 292 -11.66 3.79 -41.20
N VAL A 293 -12.90 4.05 -40.78
CA VAL A 293 -13.26 4.14 -39.37
C VAL A 293 -13.09 2.79 -38.66
N ALA A 294 -12.36 2.81 -37.55
CA ALA A 294 -12.16 1.64 -36.70
C ALA A 294 -13.47 1.21 -36.02
N ARG A 295 -13.58 -0.11 -35.82
CA ARG A 295 -14.77 -0.77 -35.26
C ARG A 295 -14.30 -1.89 -34.33
N GLY A 296 -14.98 -2.05 -33.21
CA GLY A 296 -14.61 -3.02 -32.18
C GLY A 296 -13.33 -2.66 -31.43
N PHE A 297 -12.70 -3.68 -30.81
CA PHE A 297 -11.46 -3.49 -30.05
C PHE A 297 -10.31 -3.01 -30.94
N THR A 298 -9.79 -1.83 -30.62
CA THR A 298 -8.73 -1.16 -31.37
C THR A 298 -7.59 -0.81 -30.43
N LYS A 299 -6.36 -1.21 -30.79
CA LYS A 299 -5.15 -0.78 -30.08
C LYS A 299 -4.59 0.46 -30.75
N LEU A 300 -4.48 1.54 -29.98
CA LEU A 300 -4.01 2.84 -30.44
C LEU A 300 -2.48 2.96 -30.32
N ALA A 301 -1.90 3.94 -31.02
CA ALA A 301 -0.45 4.13 -31.09
C ALA A 301 0.19 4.53 -29.74
N ASP A 302 -0.59 5.12 -28.83
CA ASP A 302 -0.18 5.44 -27.46
C ASP A 302 -0.20 4.23 -26.50
N GLY A 303 -0.66 3.07 -26.98
CA GLY A 303 -0.76 1.82 -26.24
C GLY A 303 -2.14 1.49 -25.69
N ARG A 304 -3.09 2.44 -25.66
CA ARG A 304 -4.47 2.19 -25.20
C ARG A 304 -5.14 1.08 -26.01
N THR A 305 -6.01 0.32 -25.37
CA THR A 305 -6.93 -0.61 -26.04
C THR A 305 -8.37 -0.14 -25.80
N VAL A 306 -8.97 0.48 -26.82
CA VAL A 306 -10.31 1.07 -26.75
C VAL A 306 -11.31 0.19 -27.52
N TYR A 307 -12.61 0.50 -27.46
CA TYR A 307 -13.63 -0.12 -28.31
C TYR A 307 -14.45 0.94 -29.06
N TYR A 308 -14.49 0.88 -30.39
CA TYR A 308 -15.33 1.76 -31.21
C TYR A 308 -16.62 1.06 -31.62
N ASP A 309 -17.75 1.56 -31.11
CA ASP A 309 -19.10 1.11 -31.44
C ASP A 309 -19.67 1.98 -32.57
N VAL A 310 -19.41 1.56 -33.81
CA VAL A 310 -19.72 2.29 -35.05
C VAL A 310 -20.35 1.33 -36.08
N ASN A 311 -21.56 1.67 -36.52
CA ASN A 311 -22.35 0.92 -37.49
C ASN A 311 -21.78 1.06 -38.92
N SER A 312 -22.42 0.39 -39.87
CA SER A 312 -22.11 0.46 -41.31
C SER A 312 -22.40 1.82 -41.96
N ASP A 313 -23.18 2.69 -41.31
CA ASP A 313 -23.52 4.05 -41.76
C ASP A 313 -22.79 5.16 -40.98
N GLY A 314 -21.83 4.79 -40.13
CA GLY A 314 -21.02 5.73 -39.35
C GLY A 314 -21.69 6.22 -38.07
N LYS A 315 -22.98 5.93 -37.86
CA LYS A 315 -23.67 6.19 -36.59
C LYS A 315 -23.27 5.15 -35.56
N GLY A 316 -23.45 5.44 -34.27
CA GLY A 316 -23.17 4.50 -33.20
C GLY A 316 -23.04 5.21 -31.88
N ARG A 317 -22.23 4.66 -30.97
CA ARG A 317 -21.83 5.33 -29.72
C ARG A 317 -20.41 5.91 -29.79
N GLY A 318 -19.65 5.59 -30.84
CA GLY A 318 -18.24 5.95 -30.96
C GLY A 318 -17.39 5.16 -29.97
N MET A 319 -16.31 5.77 -29.46
CA MET A 319 -15.48 5.18 -28.43
C MET A 319 -16.29 4.93 -27.15
N LEU A 320 -16.29 3.70 -26.68
CA LEU A 320 -16.98 3.30 -25.46
C LEU A 320 -16.21 3.75 -24.21
N HIS A 321 -16.97 4.15 -23.19
CA HIS A 321 -16.48 4.65 -21.91
C HIS A 321 -17.31 4.01 -20.78
N GLY A 322 -16.72 3.91 -19.58
CA GLY A 322 -17.35 3.29 -18.42
C GLY A 322 -17.56 1.78 -18.56
N ILE A 323 -18.53 1.24 -17.83
CA ILE A 323 -18.85 -0.19 -17.84
C ILE A 323 -19.79 -0.49 -19.00
N GLN A 324 -19.41 -1.44 -19.85
CA GLN A 324 -20.12 -1.74 -21.09
C GLN A 324 -20.19 -3.24 -21.33
N SER A 325 -21.37 -3.72 -21.74
CA SER A 325 -21.52 -5.08 -22.25
C SER A 325 -21.25 -5.10 -23.76
N VAL A 326 -20.33 -5.96 -24.17
CA VAL A 326 -19.89 -6.15 -25.56
C VAL A 326 -19.90 -7.64 -25.84
N ASN A 327 -20.72 -8.08 -26.80
CA ASN A 327 -20.86 -9.50 -27.20
C ASN A 327 -21.09 -10.45 -26.00
N GLY A 328 -21.93 -10.04 -25.05
CA GLY A 328 -22.27 -10.82 -23.85
C GLY A 328 -21.20 -10.82 -22.75
N LYS A 329 -20.13 -10.01 -22.87
CA LYS A 329 -19.09 -9.84 -21.84
C LYS A 329 -19.03 -8.40 -21.35
N THR A 330 -18.96 -8.21 -20.04
CA THR A 330 -18.76 -6.89 -19.44
C THR A 330 -17.29 -6.49 -19.48
N TYR A 331 -17.02 -5.25 -19.89
CA TYR A 331 -15.72 -4.61 -19.88
C TYR A 331 -15.80 -3.26 -19.16
N ALA A 332 -14.70 -2.87 -18.52
CA ALA A 332 -14.50 -1.53 -18.00
C ALA A 332 -13.62 -0.73 -18.96
N PHE A 333 -14.05 0.47 -19.32
CA PHE A 333 -13.27 1.46 -20.06
C PHE A 333 -13.19 2.74 -19.22
N ARG A 334 -12.01 3.36 -19.16
CA ARG A 334 -11.83 4.61 -18.39
C ARG A 334 -12.77 5.70 -18.91
N SER A 335 -13.33 6.48 -18.00
CA SER A 335 -14.26 7.57 -18.33
C SER A 335 -13.59 8.79 -18.98
N ASP A 336 -12.27 8.93 -18.89
CA ASP A 336 -11.51 10.07 -19.41
C ASP A 336 -10.96 9.86 -20.83
N ASN A 337 -10.59 8.63 -21.20
CA ASN A 337 -9.90 8.34 -22.47
C ASN A 337 -10.30 7.01 -23.15
N GLY A 338 -11.30 6.29 -22.62
CA GLY A 338 -11.81 5.05 -23.21
C GLY A 338 -10.87 3.83 -23.15
N ASP A 339 -9.72 3.91 -22.47
CA ASP A 339 -8.80 2.77 -22.36
C ASP A 339 -9.41 1.64 -21.52
N ARG A 340 -9.27 0.39 -21.97
CA ARG A 340 -9.85 -0.79 -21.31
C ARG A 340 -9.09 -1.14 -20.04
N GLU A 341 -9.75 -0.99 -18.90
CA GLU A 341 -9.20 -1.33 -17.60
C GLU A 341 -9.10 -2.85 -17.38
N THR A 342 -8.09 -3.25 -16.60
CA THR A 342 -7.88 -4.64 -16.15
C THR A 342 -7.39 -4.63 -14.70
N GLY A 343 -7.52 -5.75 -13.99
CA GLY A 343 -7.24 -5.84 -12.57
C GLY A 343 -8.45 -5.42 -11.72
N LEU A 344 -8.23 -4.56 -10.73
CA LEU A 344 -9.27 -4.11 -9.78
C LEU A 344 -9.88 -2.77 -10.21
N VAL A 345 -11.17 -2.76 -10.51
CA VAL A 345 -11.93 -1.57 -10.92
C VAL A 345 -12.96 -1.23 -9.84
N ARG A 346 -13.04 0.05 -9.43
CA ARG A 346 -14.00 0.52 -8.41
C ARG A 346 -15.18 1.22 -9.06
N ILE A 347 -16.39 0.72 -8.78
CA ILE A 347 -17.67 1.21 -9.34
C ILE A 347 -18.61 1.45 -8.16
N ASN A 348 -19.13 2.67 -7.99
CA ASN A 348 -20.09 3.03 -6.93
C ASN A 348 -19.69 2.54 -5.53
N GLY A 349 -18.40 2.67 -5.18
CA GLY A 349 -17.84 2.23 -3.90
C GLY A 349 -17.46 0.75 -3.82
N LYS A 350 -18.01 -0.11 -4.69
CA LYS A 350 -17.72 -1.56 -4.79
C LYS A 350 -16.52 -1.83 -5.71
N VAL A 351 -15.87 -3.00 -5.56
CA VAL A 351 -14.68 -3.38 -6.35
C VAL A 351 -14.95 -4.67 -7.12
N TYR A 352 -14.53 -4.70 -8.39
CA TYR A 352 -14.77 -5.77 -9.35
C TYR A 352 -13.47 -6.14 -10.08
N GLY A 353 -13.36 -7.39 -10.52
CA GLY A 353 -12.17 -7.91 -11.20
C GLY A 353 -12.36 -7.95 -12.71
N PHE A 354 -11.35 -7.56 -13.48
CA PHE A 354 -11.36 -7.58 -14.96
C PHE A 354 -10.10 -8.23 -15.53
N ASN A 355 -10.24 -9.32 -16.30
CA ASN A 355 -9.16 -10.00 -17.00
C ASN A 355 -9.60 -10.70 -18.31
N PRO A 356 -9.57 -10.01 -19.47
CA PRO A 356 -9.73 -8.57 -19.63
C PRO A 356 -11.22 -8.14 -19.55
N SER A 357 -12.16 -9.09 -19.64
CA SER A 357 -13.56 -8.89 -19.26
C SER A 357 -13.75 -9.13 -17.78
N GLN A 358 -14.91 -8.77 -17.22
CA GLN A 358 -15.26 -9.02 -15.83
C GLN A 358 -15.10 -10.50 -15.46
N VAL A 359 -14.58 -10.78 -14.27
CA VAL A 359 -14.32 -12.13 -13.73
C VAL A 359 -14.96 -12.34 -12.36
N THR A 360 -15.29 -13.59 -12.05
CA THR A 360 -15.77 -14.04 -10.73
C THR A 360 -14.92 -15.19 -10.20
N GLY A 361 -15.16 -15.62 -8.96
CA GLY A 361 -14.39 -16.67 -8.30
C GLY A 361 -13.05 -16.19 -7.75
N GLU A 362 -12.16 -17.13 -7.46
CA GLU A 362 -10.79 -16.86 -7.00
C GLU A 362 -9.91 -16.44 -8.20
N GLN A 363 -9.21 -15.31 -8.08
CA GLN A 363 -8.48 -14.67 -9.17
C GLN A 363 -7.13 -14.14 -8.68
N GLN A 364 -6.05 -14.44 -9.40
CA GLN A 364 -4.73 -13.88 -9.12
C GLN A 364 -4.52 -12.62 -9.96
N ILE A 365 -4.38 -11.47 -9.29
CA ILE A 365 -4.18 -10.16 -9.92
C ILE A 365 -2.92 -9.54 -9.32
N ASN A 366 -1.94 -9.20 -10.17
CA ASN A 366 -0.65 -8.64 -9.76
C ASN A 366 0.06 -9.45 -8.65
N GLY A 367 0.01 -10.79 -8.76
CA GLY A 367 0.63 -11.73 -7.81
C GLY A 367 -0.10 -11.90 -6.48
N LYS A 368 -1.30 -11.30 -6.31
CA LYS A 368 -2.13 -11.44 -5.11
C LYS A 368 -3.46 -12.11 -5.44
N TRP A 369 -3.97 -12.91 -4.50
CA TRP A 369 -5.25 -13.61 -4.64
C TRP A 369 -6.40 -12.75 -4.11
N TYR A 370 -7.49 -12.71 -4.88
CA TYR A 370 -8.75 -12.02 -4.58
C TYR A 370 -9.91 -12.98 -4.86
N TYR A 371 -11.05 -12.80 -4.18
CA TYR A 371 -12.28 -13.52 -4.50
C TYR A 371 -13.42 -12.57 -4.84
N PHE A 372 -14.06 -12.80 -5.98
CA PHE A 372 -15.20 -12.05 -6.47
C PHE A 372 -16.44 -12.94 -6.43
N ALA A 373 -17.42 -12.63 -5.58
CA ALA A 373 -18.53 -13.53 -5.30
C ALA A 373 -19.38 -13.79 -6.56
N PRO A 374 -19.60 -15.05 -7.01
CA PRO A 374 -20.27 -15.33 -8.29
C PRO A 374 -21.71 -14.80 -8.46
N LYS A 375 -22.38 -14.37 -7.38
CA LYS A 375 -23.75 -13.83 -7.42
C LYS A 375 -23.84 -12.30 -7.45
N THR A 376 -22.91 -11.61 -6.78
CA THR A 376 -22.87 -10.14 -6.70
C THR A 376 -21.75 -9.54 -7.53
N GLU A 377 -20.81 -10.37 -7.97
CA GLU A 377 -19.59 -10.05 -8.73
C GLU A 377 -18.58 -9.18 -7.95
N GLU A 378 -18.92 -8.86 -6.69
CA GLU A 378 -18.17 -7.98 -5.80
C GLU A 378 -17.00 -8.70 -5.14
N MET A 379 -15.86 -8.01 -5.05
CA MET A 379 -14.70 -8.42 -4.26
C MET A 379 -15.09 -8.63 -2.79
N GLN A 380 -14.73 -9.77 -2.22
CA GLN A 380 -15.02 -10.11 -0.83
C GLN A 380 -13.86 -9.75 0.11
N THR A 381 -14.19 -9.53 1.38
CA THR A 381 -13.25 -9.25 2.48
C THR A 381 -13.73 -9.97 3.75
N GLY A 382 -12.82 -10.25 4.68
CA GLY A 382 -13.10 -11.07 5.86
C GLY A 382 -13.00 -12.57 5.58
N PHE A 383 -13.60 -13.37 6.45
CA PHE A 383 -13.70 -14.82 6.28
C PHE A 383 -14.67 -15.18 5.14
N VAL A 384 -14.21 -16.04 4.22
CA VAL A 384 -14.98 -16.52 3.08
C VAL A 384 -14.81 -18.03 2.97
N THR A 385 -15.92 -18.77 3.01
CA THR A 385 -15.94 -20.18 2.61
C THR A 385 -15.99 -20.26 1.09
N LEU A 386 -14.98 -20.85 0.48
CA LEU A 386 -14.87 -21.01 -0.97
C LEU A 386 -15.66 -22.24 -1.46
N PRO A 387 -15.98 -22.33 -2.77
CA PRO A 387 -16.76 -23.45 -3.32
C PRO A 387 -16.12 -24.84 -3.15
N ASP A 388 -14.80 -24.91 -2.91
CA ASP A 388 -14.06 -26.14 -2.62
C ASP A 388 -14.06 -26.53 -1.13
N GLY A 389 -14.72 -25.74 -0.27
CA GLY A 389 -14.83 -25.96 1.17
C GLY A 389 -13.73 -25.32 2.01
N ARG A 390 -12.68 -24.73 1.41
CA ARG A 390 -11.67 -23.96 2.17
C ARG A 390 -12.32 -22.78 2.86
N LEU A 391 -11.91 -22.49 4.09
CA LEU A 391 -12.19 -21.21 4.75
C LEU A 391 -10.95 -20.35 4.63
N VAL A 392 -11.02 -19.22 3.93
CA VAL A 392 -9.89 -18.30 3.76
C VAL A 392 -10.23 -16.94 4.34
N TYR A 393 -9.23 -16.10 4.59
CA TYR A 393 -9.43 -14.71 5.00
C TYR A 393 -8.86 -13.73 3.98
N TYR A 394 -9.70 -12.82 3.49
CA TYR A 394 -9.31 -11.70 2.64
C TYR A 394 -9.19 -10.43 3.48
N ASN A 395 -8.05 -9.74 3.42
CA ASN A 395 -7.85 -8.50 4.19
C ASN A 395 -8.76 -7.34 3.69
N PRO A 396 -8.80 -6.18 4.36
CA PRO A 396 -9.63 -5.04 3.92
C PRO A 396 -9.32 -4.50 2.51
N GLN A 397 -8.19 -4.89 1.92
CA GLN A 397 -7.83 -4.60 0.53
C GLN A 397 -8.16 -5.75 -0.43
N GLY A 398 -8.90 -6.77 0.03
CA GLY A 398 -9.35 -7.94 -0.74
C GLY A 398 -8.29 -9.01 -0.98
N GLN A 399 -7.16 -8.98 -0.27
CA GLN A 399 -6.02 -9.87 -0.53
C GLN A 399 -6.04 -11.07 0.41
N MET A 400 -5.95 -12.29 -0.13
CA MET A 400 -5.91 -13.52 0.68
C MET A 400 -4.69 -13.52 1.61
N LEU A 401 -4.90 -13.87 2.87
CA LEU A 401 -3.83 -13.99 3.87
C LEU A 401 -3.26 -15.41 3.93
N HIS A 402 -1.99 -15.48 4.36
CA HIS A 402 -1.21 -16.70 4.53
C HIS A 402 -0.37 -16.59 5.81
N GLY A 403 0.01 -17.72 6.41
CA GLY A 403 0.78 -17.79 7.66
C GLY A 403 -0.03 -17.41 8.89
N GLU A 404 0.66 -17.26 10.04
CA GLU A 404 0.08 -16.73 11.27
C GLU A 404 -0.25 -15.24 11.14
N GLN A 405 -1.45 -14.85 11.58
CA GLN A 405 -2.00 -13.50 11.47
C GLN A 405 -2.82 -13.17 12.72
N GLN A 406 -2.71 -11.95 13.22
CA GLN A 406 -3.59 -11.45 14.28
C GLN A 406 -4.73 -10.63 13.67
N ILE A 407 -5.97 -11.07 13.90
CA ILE A 407 -7.19 -10.48 13.36
C ILE A 407 -8.13 -10.19 14.53
N ASN A 408 -8.52 -8.93 14.72
CA ASN A 408 -9.39 -8.49 15.81
C ASN A 408 -8.92 -8.94 17.22
N GLY A 409 -7.60 -9.00 17.43
CA GLY A 409 -6.97 -9.45 18.67
C GLY A 409 -6.74 -10.96 18.79
N GLN A 410 -7.41 -11.77 17.97
CA GLN A 410 -7.29 -13.23 17.96
C GLN A 410 -6.23 -13.67 16.95
N TRP A 411 -5.51 -14.75 17.26
CA TRP A 411 -4.52 -15.34 16.35
C TRP A 411 -5.14 -16.44 15.49
N TYR A 412 -4.89 -16.36 14.19
CA TYR A 412 -5.28 -17.37 13.21
C TYR A 412 -4.04 -17.79 12.42
N ALA A 413 -4.09 -18.95 11.78
CA ALA A 413 -3.09 -19.31 10.78
C ALA A 413 -3.75 -19.83 9.51
N PHE A 414 -3.22 -19.39 8.38
CA PHE A 414 -3.68 -19.74 7.04
C PHE A 414 -2.58 -20.50 6.33
N ARG A 415 -2.90 -21.60 5.63
CA ARG A 415 -1.87 -22.44 4.99
C ARG A 415 -1.12 -21.64 3.93
N SER A 416 0.20 -21.82 3.86
CA SER A 416 1.07 -21.06 2.95
C SER A 416 0.90 -21.41 1.47
N ASP A 417 0.36 -22.60 1.17
CA ASP A 417 0.09 -23.11 -0.18
C ASP A 417 -1.25 -22.61 -0.76
N ASN A 418 -2.32 -22.60 0.05
CA ASN A 418 -3.69 -22.35 -0.44
C ASN A 418 -4.56 -21.41 0.43
N GLY A 419 -4.02 -20.83 1.51
CA GLY A 419 -4.73 -19.87 2.36
C GLY A 419 -5.84 -20.44 3.25
N ASP A 420 -6.07 -21.75 3.25
CA ASP A 420 -7.10 -22.39 4.09
C ASP A 420 -6.78 -22.22 5.59
N THR A 421 -7.80 -21.99 6.40
CA THR A 421 -7.66 -21.69 7.82
C THR A 421 -7.35 -22.96 8.60
N LEU A 422 -6.25 -22.96 9.34
CA LEU A 422 -5.88 -24.06 10.23
C LEU A 422 -6.87 -24.15 11.40
N ARG A 423 -7.26 -25.38 11.75
CA ARG A 423 -8.26 -25.71 12.77
C ARG A 423 -7.77 -26.87 13.63
N GLY A 424 -8.11 -26.84 14.92
CA GLY A 424 -7.78 -27.88 15.88
C GLY A 424 -6.27 -28.03 16.11
N TRP A 425 -5.85 -29.22 16.54
CA TRP A 425 -4.45 -29.53 16.85
C TRP A 425 -3.55 -29.39 15.63
N THR A 426 -2.57 -28.49 15.73
CA THR A 426 -1.63 -28.15 14.67
C THR A 426 -0.21 -28.16 15.22
N THR A 427 0.75 -28.74 14.49
CA THR A 427 2.18 -28.50 14.75
C THR A 427 2.70 -27.50 13.72
N LEU A 428 3.20 -26.36 14.19
CA LEU A 428 3.70 -25.27 13.37
C LEU A 428 5.15 -25.51 12.93
N ALA A 429 5.62 -24.75 11.94
CA ALA A 429 6.94 -24.94 11.34
C ALA A 429 8.12 -24.66 12.30
N ASP A 430 7.88 -23.92 13.38
CA ASP A 430 8.83 -23.66 14.47
C ASP A 430 8.82 -24.76 15.56
N GLY A 431 7.99 -25.79 15.39
CA GLY A 431 7.83 -26.90 16.33
C GLY A 431 6.77 -26.70 17.41
N ARG A 432 6.13 -25.52 17.51
CA ARG A 432 5.03 -25.32 18.47
C ARG A 432 3.85 -26.25 18.17
N LYS A 433 3.29 -26.84 19.22
CA LYS A 433 2.01 -27.58 19.15
C LYS A 433 0.91 -26.68 19.65
N VAL A 434 0.01 -26.25 18.78
CA VAL A 434 -1.05 -25.28 19.10
C VAL A 434 -2.43 -25.90 18.82
N TYR A 435 -3.49 -25.24 19.31
CA TYR A 435 -4.86 -25.56 18.93
C TYR A 435 -5.57 -24.30 18.42
N TYR A 436 -6.15 -24.37 17.22
CA TYR A 436 -6.99 -23.31 16.66
C TYR A 436 -8.48 -23.63 16.83
N ASP A 437 -9.14 -22.97 17.77
CA ASP A 437 -10.60 -22.99 17.91
C ASP A 437 -11.24 -22.04 16.88
N VAL A 438 -11.58 -22.59 15.71
CA VAL A 438 -12.17 -21.86 14.59
C VAL A 438 -13.24 -22.71 13.91
N ASP A 439 -14.48 -22.21 13.87
CA ASP A 439 -15.64 -22.86 13.25
C ASP A 439 -15.66 -22.75 11.71
N ALA A 440 -16.75 -23.21 11.10
CA ALA A 440 -16.94 -23.16 9.65
C ALA A 440 -17.05 -21.73 9.08
N GLN A 441 -17.32 -20.73 9.93
CA GLN A 441 -17.55 -19.32 9.60
C GLN A 441 -16.41 -18.39 10.06
N GLY A 442 -15.35 -18.93 10.71
CA GLY A 442 -14.21 -18.16 11.21
C GLY A 442 -14.36 -17.63 12.64
N LYS A 443 -15.43 -18.01 13.35
CA LYS A 443 -15.65 -17.66 14.76
C LYS A 443 -15.00 -18.69 15.68
N GLY A 444 -14.84 -18.33 16.95
CA GLY A 444 -14.19 -19.14 17.97
C GLY A 444 -13.21 -18.28 18.75
N GLN A 445 -12.27 -18.91 19.45
CA GLN A 445 -11.21 -18.22 20.19
C GLN A 445 -9.95 -17.95 19.34
N GLY A 446 -9.83 -18.56 18.16
CA GLY A 446 -8.58 -18.58 17.40
C GLY A 446 -7.57 -19.53 18.05
N MET A 447 -6.29 -19.18 18.02
CA MET A 447 -5.26 -19.93 18.75
C MET A 447 -5.52 -19.85 20.25
N LEU A 448 -5.59 -21.00 20.92
CA LEU A 448 -5.81 -21.07 22.36
C LEU A 448 -4.58 -20.63 23.15
N HIS A 449 -4.81 -19.88 24.23
CA HIS A 449 -3.78 -19.35 25.14
C HIS A 449 -4.22 -19.55 26.60
N GLY A 450 -3.31 -19.97 27.47
CA GLY A 450 -3.65 -20.33 28.86
C GLY A 450 -4.47 -21.62 28.95
N TYR A 451 -5.24 -21.77 30.03
CA TYR A 451 -6.01 -22.97 30.32
C TYR A 451 -7.32 -23.01 29.51
N ASN A 452 -7.48 -24.00 28.63
CA ASN A 452 -8.67 -24.16 27.80
C ASN A 452 -9.10 -25.62 27.68
N LEU A 453 -10.42 -25.84 27.57
CA LEU A 453 -11.00 -27.17 27.35
C LEU A 453 -10.95 -27.52 25.86
N VAL A 454 -10.31 -28.63 25.51
CA VAL A 454 -10.33 -29.21 24.17
C VAL A 454 -10.91 -30.62 24.28
N ASN A 455 -12.05 -30.85 23.62
CA ASN A 455 -12.80 -32.12 23.64
C ASN A 455 -13.04 -32.66 25.07
N GLY A 456 -13.36 -31.77 26.01
CA GLY A 456 -13.66 -32.11 27.40
C GLY A 456 -12.44 -32.43 28.29
N SER A 457 -11.22 -32.29 27.77
CA SER A 457 -9.99 -32.32 28.59
C SER A 457 -9.39 -30.92 28.73
N LEU A 458 -8.80 -30.60 29.88
CA LEU A 458 -8.15 -29.31 30.11
C LEU A 458 -6.68 -29.33 29.67
N TYR A 459 -6.29 -28.34 28.88
CA TYR A 459 -4.91 -28.15 28.42
C TYR A 459 -4.42 -26.75 28.80
N ASN A 460 -3.13 -26.66 29.13
CA ASN A 460 -2.45 -25.39 29.37
C ASN A 460 -1.60 -25.03 28.15
N PHE A 461 -1.90 -23.89 27.53
CA PHE A 461 -1.15 -23.31 26.44
C PHE A 461 -0.38 -22.08 26.96
N ASP A 462 0.81 -21.84 26.42
CA ASP A 462 1.60 -20.65 26.70
C ASP A 462 0.78 -19.39 26.42
N ARG A 463 0.82 -18.44 27.36
CA ARG A 463 -0.02 -17.22 27.31
C ARG A 463 0.40 -16.22 26.24
N TRP A 464 1.59 -16.37 25.66
CA TRP A 464 2.17 -15.43 24.70
C TRP A 464 2.23 -15.98 23.28
N ASN A 465 2.50 -17.28 23.11
CA ASN A 465 2.71 -17.90 21.80
C ASN A 465 1.79 -19.10 21.50
N GLY A 466 0.89 -19.46 22.42
CA GLY A 466 -0.12 -20.52 22.23
C GLY A 466 0.44 -21.94 22.19
N ASN A 467 1.74 -22.15 22.44
CA ASN A 467 2.34 -23.48 22.46
C ASN A 467 1.80 -24.31 23.63
N LEU A 468 1.44 -25.56 23.37
CA LEU A 468 1.04 -26.52 24.38
C LEU A 468 2.17 -26.74 25.40
N ILE A 469 1.92 -26.31 26.64
CA ILE A 469 2.77 -26.65 27.80
C ILE A 469 2.46 -28.09 28.21
N GLY A 470 1.18 -28.45 28.28
CA GLY A 470 0.75 -29.80 28.60
C GLY A 470 -0.75 -29.96 28.82
N LYS A 471 -1.17 -31.20 29.07
CA LYS A 471 -2.51 -31.55 29.53
C LYS A 471 -2.54 -31.48 31.05
N VAL A 472 -3.57 -30.89 31.65
CA VAL A 472 -3.76 -30.92 33.10
C VAL A 472 -4.26 -32.31 33.47
N ALA A 473 -3.43 -33.09 34.17
CA ALA A 473 -3.72 -34.50 34.47
C ALA A 473 -3.08 -34.93 35.80
N ASN A 474 -3.87 -35.59 36.64
CA ASN A 474 -3.59 -35.84 38.06
C ASN A 474 -3.25 -34.55 38.84
N ASP A 475 -3.90 -33.44 38.50
CA ASP A 475 -3.53 -32.13 38.99
C ASP A 475 -4.75 -31.21 39.20
N LEU A 476 -4.52 -30.11 39.90
CA LEU A 476 -5.51 -29.12 40.28
C LEU A 476 -5.52 -27.94 39.31
N PHE A 477 -6.72 -27.49 38.97
CA PHE A 477 -6.96 -26.26 38.23
C PHE A 477 -7.77 -25.29 39.09
N TYR A 478 -7.30 -24.04 39.19
CA TYR A 478 -8.09 -22.98 39.80
C TYR A 478 -9.00 -22.32 38.77
N ASN A 479 -10.30 -22.51 38.96
CA ASN A 479 -11.33 -21.86 38.17
C ASN A 479 -11.58 -20.45 38.71
N ALA A 480 -10.90 -19.46 38.13
CA ALA A 480 -10.97 -18.06 38.56
C ALA A 480 -12.39 -17.44 38.49
N THR A 481 -13.28 -17.98 37.66
CA THR A 481 -14.68 -17.52 37.57
C THR A 481 -15.49 -17.90 38.80
N THR A 482 -15.30 -19.12 39.32
CA THR A 482 -16.02 -19.60 40.52
C THR A 482 -15.27 -19.31 41.81
N GLY A 483 -13.93 -19.18 41.75
CA GLY A 483 -13.05 -19.12 42.91
C GLY A 483 -12.73 -20.50 43.51
N GLN A 484 -12.89 -21.57 42.73
CA GLN A 484 -12.80 -22.96 43.20
C GLN A 484 -11.58 -23.71 42.64
N LEU A 485 -11.08 -24.70 43.38
CA LEU A 485 -10.17 -25.71 42.85
C LEU A 485 -10.96 -26.90 42.29
N GLN A 486 -10.52 -27.38 41.14
CA GLN A 486 -11.10 -28.52 40.41
C GLN A 486 -10.01 -29.54 40.10
N TYR A 487 -10.30 -30.83 40.26
CA TYR A 487 -9.32 -31.89 39.99
C TYR A 487 -9.55 -32.57 38.63
N TYR A 488 -8.46 -32.73 37.89
CA TYR A 488 -8.45 -33.44 36.61
C TYR A 488 -7.66 -34.75 36.74
N ASN A 489 -8.27 -35.87 36.37
CA ASN A 489 -7.69 -37.21 36.52
C ASN A 489 -6.51 -37.48 35.54
N ALA A 490 -5.98 -38.71 35.52
CA ALA A 490 -4.91 -39.10 34.59
C ALA A 490 -5.27 -38.91 33.10
N ASP A 491 -6.56 -39.05 32.75
CA ASP A 491 -7.08 -38.77 31.40
C ASP A 491 -7.31 -37.26 31.15
N GLY A 492 -6.94 -36.40 32.09
CA GLY A 492 -7.19 -34.97 32.10
C GLY A 492 -8.67 -34.60 31.96
N LYS A 493 -9.56 -35.43 32.52
CA LYS A 493 -11.00 -35.18 32.63
C LYS A 493 -11.34 -34.69 34.04
N LEU A 494 -12.26 -33.74 34.13
CA LEU A 494 -12.78 -33.21 35.39
C LEU A 494 -13.48 -34.32 36.19
N VAL A 495 -13.04 -34.53 37.44
CA VAL A 495 -13.69 -35.46 38.39
C VAL A 495 -14.86 -34.77 39.09
N LYS A 496 -15.95 -35.51 39.32
CA LYS A 496 -17.21 -35.03 39.90
C LYS A 496 -17.82 -36.09 40.80
N ASP A 497 -18.54 -35.67 41.83
CA ASP A 497 -19.31 -36.53 42.76
C ASP A 497 -18.49 -37.70 43.36
N GLN A 498 -17.19 -37.48 43.60
CA GLN A 498 -16.22 -38.52 43.95
C GLN A 498 -15.14 -38.01 44.92
N ALA A 499 -14.61 -38.95 45.72
CA ALA A 499 -13.46 -38.72 46.58
C ALA A 499 -12.16 -38.68 45.76
N VAL A 500 -11.43 -37.58 45.86
CA VAL A 500 -10.14 -37.34 45.19
C VAL A 500 -9.01 -37.47 46.21
N LYS A 501 -8.05 -38.36 45.94
CA LYS A 501 -6.84 -38.50 46.75
C LYS A 501 -5.71 -37.63 46.20
N LEU A 502 -5.20 -36.71 47.02
CA LEU A 502 -4.18 -35.73 46.69
C LEU A 502 -3.00 -35.92 47.66
N GLY A 503 -2.05 -36.78 47.27
CA GLY A 503 -1.00 -37.25 48.16
C GLY A 503 -1.57 -37.99 49.39
N ASN A 504 -1.38 -37.41 50.57
CA ASN A 504 -1.85 -37.95 51.86
C ASN A 504 -3.25 -37.46 52.26
N GLN A 505 -3.86 -36.53 51.51
CA GLN A 505 -5.19 -36.00 51.77
C GLN A 505 -6.25 -36.61 50.85
N THR A 506 -7.50 -36.58 51.31
CA THR A 506 -8.67 -36.94 50.50
C THR A 506 -9.69 -35.81 50.58
N CYS A 507 -10.04 -35.22 49.44
CA CYS A 507 -11.05 -34.17 49.31
C CYS A 507 -12.25 -34.71 48.52
N GLN A 508 -13.47 -34.23 48.78
CA GLN A 508 -14.64 -34.60 47.97
C GLN A 508 -14.82 -33.59 46.82
N ALA A 509 -15.07 -34.07 45.60
CA ALA A 509 -15.49 -33.22 44.48
C ALA A 509 -17.02 -33.20 44.38
N ASP A 510 -17.62 -32.03 44.22
CA ASP A 510 -19.07 -31.87 43.99
C ASP A 510 -19.51 -32.20 42.54
N ALA A 511 -20.80 -32.02 42.24
CA ALA A 511 -21.38 -32.24 40.92
C ALA A 511 -20.87 -31.28 39.83
N GLN A 512 -20.26 -30.16 40.23
CA GLN A 512 -19.58 -29.20 39.36
C GLN A 512 -18.08 -29.51 39.25
N GLY A 513 -17.56 -30.42 40.08
CA GLY A 513 -16.16 -30.86 40.14
C GLY A 513 -15.27 -30.01 41.06
N ASN A 514 -15.87 -29.19 41.93
CA ASN A 514 -15.13 -28.35 42.87
C ASN A 514 -14.78 -29.15 44.14
N LEU A 515 -13.55 -29.01 44.60
CA LEU A 515 -13.09 -29.62 45.84
C LEU A 515 -13.68 -28.93 47.06
N GLN A 516 -14.36 -29.70 47.90
CA GLN A 516 -14.92 -29.24 49.16
C GLN A 516 -13.83 -29.17 50.24
N ILE A 517 -13.57 -27.97 50.76
CA ILE A 517 -12.57 -27.70 51.80
C ILE A 517 -13.25 -27.31 53.12
N THR A 518 -12.72 -27.81 54.24
CA THR A 518 -13.19 -27.48 55.59
C THR A 518 -12.13 -26.71 56.37
N GLY A 519 -12.55 -25.64 57.05
CA GLY A 519 -11.66 -24.75 57.81
C GLY A 519 -11.16 -23.55 57.01
N ASP A 520 -10.98 -22.41 57.69
CA ASP A 520 -10.54 -21.14 57.10
C ASP A 520 -9.01 -21.05 57.09
N GLY A 521 -8.42 -20.29 56.16
CA GLY A 521 -6.98 -20.01 56.13
C GLY A 521 -6.14 -20.86 55.17
N GLU A 522 -4.88 -21.10 55.52
CA GLU A 522 -3.91 -21.78 54.65
C GLU A 522 -4.08 -23.32 54.65
N HIS A 523 -4.15 -23.90 53.45
CA HIS A 523 -4.24 -25.34 53.23
C HIS A 523 -3.14 -25.81 52.26
N SER A 524 -2.32 -26.76 52.69
CA SER A 524 -1.38 -27.47 51.82
C SER A 524 -2.13 -28.61 51.13
N ILE A 525 -2.33 -28.52 49.81
CA ILE A 525 -3.07 -29.49 49.00
C ILE A 525 -2.20 -29.86 47.78
N ASN A 526 -2.01 -31.16 47.53
CA ASN A 526 -1.19 -31.67 46.41
C ASN A 526 0.24 -31.07 46.32
N GLY A 527 0.85 -30.73 47.46
CA GLY A 527 2.18 -30.11 47.51
C GLY A 527 2.21 -28.58 47.35
N HIS A 528 1.05 -27.95 47.17
CA HIS A 528 0.89 -26.51 47.00
C HIS A 528 0.11 -25.88 48.16
N TRP A 529 0.50 -24.70 48.61
CA TRP A 529 -0.22 -23.96 49.64
C TRP A 529 -1.24 -23.00 49.04
N TYR A 530 -2.50 -23.11 49.46
CA TYR A 530 -3.61 -22.27 49.01
C TYR A 530 -4.22 -21.53 50.20
N LEU A 531 -4.76 -20.32 49.99
CA LEU A 531 -5.52 -19.60 51.02
C LEU A 531 -7.02 -19.70 50.73
N TYR A 532 -7.76 -20.41 51.58
CA TYR A 532 -9.21 -20.59 51.47
C TYR A 532 -9.96 -19.65 52.42
N ASP A 533 -11.06 -19.09 51.96
CA ASP A 533 -11.97 -18.24 52.72
C ASP A 533 -13.27 -19.00 52.97
N ALA A 534 -13.42 -19.54 54.18
CA ALA A 534 -14.54 -20.39 54.54
C ALA A 534 -15.89 -19.64 54.61
N LYS A 535 -15.89 -18.30 54.59
CA LYS A 535 -17.12 -17.49 54.68
C LYS A 535 -17.82 -17.33 53.33
N ASN A 536 -17.03 -17.26 52.25
CA ASN A 536 -17.55 -17.20 50.88
C ASN A 536 -17.28 -18.48 50.07
N GLY A 537 -16.52 -19.42 50.65
CA GLY A 537 -16.21 -20.74 50.09
C GLY A 537 -15.22 -20.68 48.93
N LYS A 538 -14.31 -19.70 48.86
CA LYS A 538 -13.41 -19.49 47.71
C LYS A 538 -11.95 -19.44 48.10
N PHE A 539 -11.09 -19.78 47.16
CA PHE A 539 -9.66 -19.55 47.26
C PHE A 539 -9.29 -18.12 46.87
N LYS A 540 -8.29 -17.56 47.57
CA LYS A 540 -7.75 -16.21 47.33
C LYS A 540 -6.56 -16.26 46.37
N THR A 541 -6.36 -15.17 45.65
CA THR A 541 -5.22 -14.92 44.76
C THR A 541 -4.58 -13.58 45.09
N SER A 542 -3.50 -13.24 44.38
CA SER A 542 -2.77 -11.98 44.49
C SER A 542 -2.10 -11.78 45.85
N TRP A 543 -1.69 -10.54 46.15
CA TRP A 543 -1.09 -10.15 47.43
C TRP A 543 -2.03 -10.41 48.61
N GLN A 544 -1.51 -11.06 49.65
CA GLN A 544 -2.23 -11.33 50.89
C GLN A 544 -1.33 -11.06 52.10
N THR A 545 -1.90 -10.48 53.15
CA THR A 545 -1.26 -10.41 54.47
C THR A 545 -1.91 -11.47 55.35
N LEU A 546 -1.10 -12.40 55.85
CA LEU A 546 -1.55 -13.53 56.64
C LEU A 546 -1.68 -13.16 58.13
N ALA A 547 -2.35 -14.01 58.90
CA ALA A 547 -2.64 -13.75 60.32
C ALA A 547 -1.39 -13.71 61.22
N ASP A 548 -0.28 -14.31 60.77
CA ASP A 548 1.04 -14.26 61.41
C ASP A 548 1.90 -13.05 60.98
N GLY A 549 1.37 -12.18 60.13
CA GLY A 549 2.04 -10.98 59.63
C GLY A 549 2.82 -11.16 58.32
N ARG A 550 2.97 -12.39 57.80
CA ARG A 550 3.64 -12.61 56.50
C ARG A 550 2.91 -11.87 55.38
N THR A 551 3.67 -11.32 54.45
CA THR A 551 3.15 -10.77 53.18
C THR A 551 3.50 -11.73 52.06
N VAL A 552 2.51 -12.41 51.50
CA VAL A 552 2.68 -13.48 50.51
C VAL A 552 1.93 -13.14 49.21
N TYR A 553 2.18 -13.91 48.15
CA TYR A 553 1.45 -13.79 46.89
C TYR A 553 0.95 -15.14 46.39
N TYR A 554 -0.36 -15.25 46.18
CA TYR A 554 -0.98 -16.43 45.58
C TYR A 554 -1.16 -16.20 44.07
N GLY A 555 -0.57 -17.07 43.25
CA GLY A 555 -0.52 -16.89 41.80
C GLY A 555 -1.88 -17.00 41.10
N PRO A 556 -1.93 -16.86 39.75
CA PRO A 556 -3.14 -17.04 38.95
C PRO A 556 -3.74 -18.45 38.99
N GLN A 557 -3.12 -19.40 39.70
CA GLN A 557 -3.64 -20.73 40.01
C GLN A 557 -3.92 -20.93 41.51
N ALA A 558 -4.07 -19.83 42.26
CA ALA A 558 -4.40 -19.75 43.68
C ALA A 558 -3.41 -20.40 44.69
N TYR A 559 -2.30 -20.99 44.24
CA TYR A 559 -1.23 -21.43 45.11
C TYR A 559 -0.19 -20.33 45.38
N MET A 560 0.44 -20.37 46.56
CA MET A 560 1.48 -19.44 46.99
C MET A 560 2.73 -19.55 46.12
N LEU A 561 3.32 -18.42 45.76
CA LEU A 561 4.57 -18.34 45.00
C LEU A 561 5.79 -18.22 45.92
N TYR A 562 6.94 -18.66 45.41
CA TYR A 562 8.21 -18.75 46.15
C TYR A 562 9.39 -18.32 45.29
N GLY A 563 10.49 -17.90 45.92
CA GLY A 563 11.72 -17.45 45.26
C GLY A 563 11.52 -16.16 44.44
N HIS A 564 12.37 -15.96 43.44
CA HIS A 564 12.27 -14.85 42.50
C HIS A 564 11.01 -14.94 41.65
N GLN A 565 10.20 -13.88 41.67
CA GLN A 565 8.96 -13.76 40.91
C GLN A 565 8.90 -12.39 40.21
N THR A 566 8.32 -12.35 39.01
CA THR A 566 7.99 -11.07 38.34
C THR A 566 6.48 -10.89 38.37
N ILE A 567 6.02 -9.86 39.06
CA ILE A 567 4.60 -9.53 39.25
C ILE A 567 4.41 -8.09 38.76
N ASP A 568 3.46 -7.86 37.85
CA ASP A 568 3.14 -6.56 37.27
C ASP A 568 4.36 -5.77 36.75
N GLY A 569 5.35 -6.48 36.19
CA GLY A 569 6.59 -5.91 35.65
C GLY A 569 7.69 -5.64 36.68
N HIS A 570 7.46 -5.93 37.96
CA HIS A 570 8.43 -5.75 39.03
C HIS A 570 8.93 -7.09 39.58
N GLY A 571 10.23 -7.16 39.90
CA GLY A 571 10.84 -8.32 40.55
C GLY A 571 10.60 -8.32 42.05
N TYR A 572 10.34 -9.49 42.63
CA TYR A 572 10.12 -9.74 44.05
C TYR A 572 10.83 -11.05 44.45
N PHE A 573 11.16 -11.21 45.72
CA PHE A 573 11.57 -12.50 46.27
C PHE A 573 10.69 -12.89 47.45
N PHE A 574 10.07 -14.05 47.35
CA PHE A 574 9.33 -14.69 48.43
C PHE A 574 10.22 -15.78 49.04
N ASN A 575 10.31 -15.82 50.37
CA ASN A 575 11.12 -16.79 51.08
C ASN A 575 10.77 -18.22 50.63
N ARG A 576 11.78 -19.00 50.24
CA ARG A 576 11.61 -20.33 49.62
C ARG A 576 10.97 -21.39 50.52
N VAL A 577 10.79 -21.12 51.82
CA VAL A 577 10.22 -22.03 52.82
C VAL A 577 8.81 -21.59 53.24
N ASN A 578 8.61 -20.32 53.60
CA ASN A 578 7.34 -19.83 54.16
C ASN A 578 6.59 -18.81 53.29
N GLY A 579 7.10 -18.48 52.10
CA GLY A 579 6.47 -17.58 51.14
C GLY A 579 6.49 -16.09 51.49
N ASP A 580 7.15 -15.67 52.58
CA ASP A 580 7.14 -14.27 53.04
C ASP A 580 7.99 -13.34 52.16
N LEU A 581 7.49 -12.12 51.93
CA LEU A 581 8.13 -11.11 51.07
C LEU A 581 9.44 -10.60 51.68
N THR A 582 10.54 -10.84 50.97
CA THR A 582 11.86 -10.36 51.38
C THR A 582 12.05 -8.86 51.11
N LYS A 583 12.71 -8.18 52.03
CA LYS A 583 12.97 -6.74 52.05
C LYS A 583 14.42 -6.49 52.50
N GLY A 584 15.05 -5.45 51.96
CA GLY A 584 16.47 -5.16 52.18
C GLY A 584 17.40 -6.02 51.33
N TRP A 585 18.62 -6.22 51.81
CA TRP A 585 19.62 -7.05 51.13
C TRP A 585 19.29 -8.54 51.25
N LEU A 586 19.41 -9.25 50.12
CA LEU A 586 19.33 -10.70 50.04
C LEU A 586 20.58 -11.24 49.34
N GLN A 587 21.15 -12.31 49.88
CA GLN A 587 22.10 -13.16 49.17
C GLN A 587 21.37 -14.46 48.78
N ASP A 588 21.28 -14.76 47.48
CA ASP A 588 20.72 -16.02 46.96
C ASP A 588 21.86 -16.74 46.19
N GLY A 589 22.44 -17.76 46.82
CA GLY A 589 23.70 -18.35 46.38
C GLY A 589 24.89 -17.38 46.50
N HIS A 590 25.55 -17.10 45.37
CA HIS A 590 26.67 -16.14 45.30
C HIS A 590 26.23 -14.72 44.91
N ASP A 591 24.96 -14.55 44.56
CA ASP A 591 24.44 -13.31 43.98
C ASP A 591 23.71 -12.47 45.02
N TRP A 592 23.93 -11.16 44.96
CA TRP A 592 23.33 -10.19 45.87
C TRP A 592 22.23 -9.40 45.16
N TYR A 593 21.13 -9.19 45.88
CA TYR A 593 19.95 -8.47 45.44
C TYR A 593 19.56 -7.46 46.53
N TYR A 594 18.92 -6.36 46.14
CA TYR A 594 18.35 -5.41 47.10
C TYR A 594 16.87 -5.21 46.80
N TYR A 595 16.02 -5.52 47.76
CA TYR A 595 14.58 -5.32 47.69
C TYR A 595 14.20 -4.09 48.51
N ASN A 596 13.40 -3.20 47.94
CA ASN A 596 13.00 -1.95 48.55
C ASN A 596 12.30 -2.19 49.91
N PRO A 597 12.75 -1.57 51.03
CA PRO A 597 12.18 -1.83 52.36
C PRO A 597 10.68 -1.55 52.51
N ASN A 598 10.12 -0.65 51.69
CA ASN A 598 8.71 -0.27 51.78
C ASN A 598 7.83 -1.31 51.07
N ASN A 599 8.13 -1.62 49.81
CA ASN A 599 7.24 -2.41 48.93
C ASN A 599 7.82 -3.75 48.44
N GLY A 600 9.05 -4.11 48.79
CA GLY A 600 9.70 -5.37 48.42
C GLY A 600 10.12 -5.52 46.96
N GLN A 601 10.10 -4.43 46.16
CA GLN A 601 10.52 -4.48 44.76
C GLN A 601 12.04 -4.55 44.61
N ALA A 602 12.52 -5.43 43.72
CA ALA A 602 13.93 -5.55 43.36
C ALA A 602 14.48 -4.26 42.73
N GLN A 603 15.63 -3.80 43.21
CA GLN A 603 16.35 -2.67 42.63
C GLN A 603 17.03 -3.08 41.33
N THR A 604 16.82 -2.31 40.26
CA THR A 604 17.55 -2.41 39.00
C THR A 604 18.31 -1.10 38.74
N GLY A 605 19.29 -1.10 37.84
CA GLY A 605 20.05 0.12 37.50
C GLY A 605 21.02 0.55 38.60
N THR A 606 21.08 1.84 38.93
CA THR A 606 22.04 2.39 39.92
C THR A 606 21.29 2.97 41.12
N ALA A 607 21.74 2.65 42.34
CA ALA A 607 21.16 3.15 43.57
C ALA A 607 22.22 3.36 44.66
N THR A 608 22.03 4.36 45.53
CA THR A 608 22.87 4.57 46.72
C THR A 608 22.16 4.02 47.95
N ILE A 609 22.77 3.04 48.61
CA ILE A 609 22.22 2.34 49.78
C ILE A 609 23.27 2.45 50.89
N ASN A 610 22.87 2.90 52.08
CA ASN A 610 23.76 3.07 53.25
C ASN A 610 25.06 3.86 52.93
N GLY A 611 24.98 4.86 52.05
CA GLY A 611 26.12 5.70 51.64
C GLY A 611 27.01 5.12 50.53
N VAL A 612 26.71 3.93 50.02
CA VAL A 612 27.50 3.24 48.97
C VAL A 612 26.67 3.13 47.70
N THR A 613 27.27 3.44 46.55
CA THR A 613 26.60 3.37 45.24
C THR A 613 26.78 1.98 44.63
N TYR A 614 25.66 1.31 44.38
CA TYR A 614 25.55 -0.02 43.80
C TYR A 614 25.00 0.04 42.38
N ARG A 615 25.34 -0.98 41.58
CA ARG A 615 24.75 -1.22 40.26
C ARG A 615 24.10 -2.60 40.25
N PHE A 616 22.96 -2.70 39.59
CA PHE A 616 22.16 -3.92 39.44
C PHE A 616 21.76 -4.07 37.97
N ASP A 617 21.71 -5.31 37.48
CA ASP A 617 21.24 -5.62 36.14
C ASP A 617 19.69 -5.65 36.07
N ASN A 618 19.14 -6.02 34.91
CA ASN A 618 17.70 -6.07 34.68
C ASN A 618 16.98 -7.20 35.44
N SER A 619 17.71 -8.18 35.99
CA SER A 619 17.18 -9.21 36.89
C SER A 619 17.22 -8.78 38.37
N GLY A 620 17.80 -7.62 38.66
CA GLY A 620 18.02 -7.11 40.01
C GLY A 620 19.28 -7.66 40.70
N LYS A 621 20.09 -8.45 39.99
CA LYS A 621 21.37 -8.98 40.48
C LYS A 621 22.41 -7.86 40.51
N GLN A 622 23.17 -7.79 41.61
CA GLN A 622 24.24 -6.82 41.77
C GLN A 622 25.39 -7.07 40.78
N ILE A 623 25.83 -5.99 40.13
CA ILE A 623 27.06 -5.93 39.32
C ILE A 623 28.20 -5.46 40.22
N LEU A 624 29.13 -6.36 40.54
CA LEU A 624 30.32 -6.06 41.35
C LEU A 624 31.38 -5.31 40.53
N ASN A 625 32.13 -4.42 41.20
CA ASN A 625 33.26 -3.67 40.62
C ASN A 625 34.63 -4.37 40.86
N TYR A 626 34.58 -5.67 41.15
CA TYR A 626 35.66 -6.62 41.37
C TYR A 626 35.11 -8.04 41.15
N ALA A 627 35.98 -9.04 40.96
CA ALA A 627 35.58 -10.44 40.85
C ALA A 627 35.84 -11.18 42.17
N ILE A 628 34.87 -11.96 42.63
CA ILE A 628 35.03 -12.90 43.74
C ILE A 628 35.34 -14.30 43.18
N ASP A 629 36.41 -14.89 43.67
CA ASP A 629 36.84 -16.25 43.41
C ASP A 629 36.48 -17.13 44.62
N TYR A 630 35.63 -18.12 44.39
CA TYR A 630 35.08 -19.00 45.42
C TYR A 630 35.86 -20.31 45.59
N ARG A 631 37.00 -20.50 44.92
CA ARG A 631 37.82 -21.75 45.01
C ARG A 631 38.28 -22.10 46.42
N TYR A 632 38.34 -21.10 47.31
CA TYR A 632 38.80 -21.24 48.69
C TYR A 632 37.68 -21.06 49.73
N ALA A 633 36.42 -20.98 49.30
CA ALA A 633 35.29 -20.78 50.19
C ALA A 633 35.07 -22.00 51.10
N LEU A 634 34.71 -21.76 52.36
CA LEU A 634 34.37 -22.79 53.33
C LEU A 634 32.99 -23.43 52.99
N ASN A 635 32.95 -24.76 53.08
CA ASN A 635 31.75 -25.56 52.86
C ASN A 635 30.75 -25.38 54.02
N ALA A 636 29.57 -26.01 53.95
CA ALA A 636 28.67 -26.02 55.11
C ALA A 636 29.28 -26.93 56.20
N GLY A 637 29.21 -26.51 57.47
CA GLY A 637 29.93 -27.15 58.57
C GLY A 637 31.44 -26.91 58.61
N GLU A 638 32.00 -26.01 57.78
CA GLU A 638 33.40 -25.59 57.88
C GLU A 638 33.49 -24.12 58.33
N GLY A 639 34.41 -23.81 59.25
CA GLY A 639 34.46 -22.51 59.92
C GLY A 639 33.46 -22.40 61.06
N ASP A 640 33.01 -21.19 61.32
CA ASP A 640 32.07 -20.82 62.36
C ASP A 640 30.69 -20.53 61.75
N GLU A 641 29.65 -21.23 62.21
CA GLU A 641 28.29 -21.05 61.66
C GLU A 641 27.50 -19.93 62.37
N ASP A 642 28.01 -19.38 63.49
CA ASP A 642 27.35 -18.30 64.23
C ASP A 642 27.25 -17.01 63.41
N THR A 643 26.15 -16.28 63.60
CA THR A 643 25.92 -14.99 62.94
C THR A 643 26.63 -13.87 63.72
N ALA A 644 27.51 -13.13 63.06
CA ALA A 644 28.18 -11.98 63.66
C ALA A 644 27.27 -10.74 63.70
N ALA A 645 27.40 -9.93 64.74
CA ALA A 645 26.67 -8.67 64.85
C ALA A 645 27.22 -7.61 63.88
N ASN A 646 26.35 -6.88 63.18
CA ASN A 646 26.70 -5.91 62.15
C ASN A 646 27.30 -4.60 62.71
N ASN A 647 28.45 -4.69 63.37
CA ASN A 647 29.11 -3.55 64.02
C ASN A 647 30.39 -3.13 63.28
N TYR A 648 31.22 -4.08 62.83
CA TYR A 648 32.52 -3.79 62.22
C TYR A 648 32.71 -4.45 60.84
N ILE A 649 33.49 -3.78 59.99
CA ILE A 649 34.28 -4.45 58.95
C ILE A 649 35.72 -4.40 59.44
N VAL A 650 36.40 -5.55 59.61
CA VAL A 650 37.80 -5.53 60.06
C VAL A 650 38.75 -5.65 58.87
N LEU A 651 39.72 -4.75 58.84
CA LEU A 651 40.73 -4.58 57.81
C LEU A 651 42.08 -5.09 58.33
N HIS A 652 42.51 -6.20 57.73
CA HIS A 652 43.74 -6.94 58.01
C HIS A 652 44.72 -6.86 56.85
N GLU A 653 45.97 -7.22 57.09
CA GLU A 653 47.01 -7.32 56.07
C GLU A 653 48.07 -8.36 56.45
N VAL A 654 48.52 -9.14 55.47
CA VAL A 654 49.28 -10.36 55.73
C VAL A 654 50.66 -10.06 56.32
N GLY A 655 50.98 -10.66 57.47
CA GLY A 655 52.22 -10.39 58.20
C GLY A 655 53.52 -10.69 57.44
N THR A 656 53.47 -11.47 56.34
CA THR A 656 54.62 -11.91 55.54
C THR A 656 54.42 -11.62 54.04
N GLU A 657 55.49 -11.63 53.24
CA GLU A 657 55.39 -11.28 51.81
C GLU A 657 54.73 -12.41 51.00
N SER A 658 53.40 -12.39 50.87
CA SER A 658 52.61 -13.45 50.23
C SER A 658 51.35 -12.93 49.52
N GLY A 659 51.05 -13.51 48.36
CA GLY A 659 49.89 -13.15 47.51
C GLY A 659 48.54 -13.64 48.05
N GLY A 660 47.44 -13.13 47.48
CA GLY A 660 46.09 -13.36 47.99
C GLY A 660 45.66 -14.82 47.98
N ALA A 661 45.86 -15.53 46.86
CA ALA A 661 45.51 -16.94 46.71
C ALA A 661 46.28 -17.86 47.65
N ALA A 662 47.52 -17.52 47.99
CA ALA A 662 48.33 -18.32 48.91
C ALA A 662 47.75 -18.28 50.32
N ASN A 663 47.37 -17.10 50.80
CA ASN A 663 46.76 -16.91 52.12
C ASN A 663 45.31 -17.45 52.16
N ALA A 664 44.52 -17.25 51.10
CA ALA A 664 43.19 -17.84 50.98
C ALA A 664 43.23 -19.38 51.00
N ASN A 665 44.19 -19.98 50.29
CA ASN A 665 44.41 -21.42 50.32
C ASN A 665 44.87 -21.92 51.70
N TYR A 666 45.78 -21.19 52.37
CA TYR A 666 46.23 -21.52 53.72
C TYR A 666 45.06 -21.52 54.72
N PHE A 667 44.26 -20.46 54.76
CA PHE A 667 43.07 -20.42 55.59
C PHE A 667 42.11 -21.58 55.27
N LYS A 668 41.83 -21.87 53.99
CA LYS A 668 40.98 -23.00 53.58
C LYS A 668 41.51 -24.37 54.03
N GLN A 669 42.83 -24.58 54.06
CA GLN A 669 43.43 -25.88 54.39
C GLN A 669 43.68 -26.08 55.89
N ASP A 670 43.86 -25.01 56.66
CA ASP A 670 44.35 -25.07 58.04
C ASP A 670 43.46 -24.38 59.09
N TRP A 671 42.33 -23.75 58.71
CA TRP A 671 41.46 -22.97 59.63
C TRP A 671 41.17 -23.65 60.99
N GLU A 672 40.92 -24.97 60.99
CA GLU A 672 40.64 -25.76 62.20
C GLU A 672 41.89 -25.99 63.06
N LYS A 673 43.08 -26.11 62.44
CA LYS A 673 44.35 -26.36 63.15
C LYS A 673 44.96 -25.09 63.73
N VAL A 674 44.76 -23.96 63.06
CA VAL A 674 45.35 -22.66 63.44
C VAL A 674 44.34 -21.69 64.06
N GLU A 675 43.07 -22.11 64.15
CA GLU A 675 41.94 -21.34 64.67
C GLU A 675 41.86 -19.91 64.10
N ALA A 676 42.22 -19.75 62.82
CA ALA A 676 42.35 -18.44 62.17
C ALA A 676 41.96 -18.48 60.69
N TYR A 677 41.03 -17.58 60.32
CA TYR A 677 40.69 -17.23 58.93
C TYR A 677 39.94 -15.90 58.88
N THR A 678 39.92 -15.26 57.72
CA THR A 678 39.12 -14.06 57.43
C THR A 678 38.01 -14.37 56.43
N THR A 679 37.04 -13.47 56.25
CA THR A 679 35.94 -13.67 55.31
C THR A 679 36.41 -13.59 53.87
N PHE A 680 37.31 -12.64 53.58
CA PHE A 680 37.90 -12.45 52.27
C PHE A 680 39.41 -12.21 52.35
N VAL A 681 40.12 -12.61 51.30
CA VAL A 681 41.51 -12.20 51.03
C VAL A 681 41.56 -11.47 49.70
N VAL A 682 42.27 -10.34 49.63
CA VAL A 682 42.44 -9.53 48.43
C VAL A 682 43.88 -9.56 47.97
N GLY A 683 44.13 -9.83 46.69
CA GLY A 683 45.48 -9.90 46.12
C GLY A 683 45.51 -10.29 44.64
N ASP A 684 46.70 -10.51 44.11
CA ASP A 684 46.99 -11.12 42.79
C ASP A 684 46.27 -10.49 41.57
N GLY A 685 45.90 -9.22 41.66
CA GLY A 685 45.40 -8.43 40.51
C GLY A 685 44.15 -7.61 40.82
N GLY A 686 43.92 -7.25 42.08
CA GLY A 686 42.61 -6.81 42.54
C GLY A 686 41.59 -7.95 42.61
N ARG A 687 42.04 -9.21 42.77
CA ARG A 687 41.15 -10.36 42.93
C ARG A 687 40.71 -10.45 44.38
N VAL A 688 39.45 -10.82 44.58
CA VAL A 688 38.89 -11.12 45.90
C VAL A 688 38.70 -12.63 45.99
N TYR A 689 39.27 -13.27 46.99
CA TYR A 689 39.06 -14.67 47.30
C TYR A 689 38.15 -14.77 48.51
N GLN A 690 37.00 -15.45 48.40
CA GLN A 690 36.17 -15.73 49.58
C GLN A 690 36.72 -16.95 50.31
N VAL A 691 36.77 -16.87 51.64
CA VAL A 691 37.08 -17.99 52.54
C VAL A 691 35.88 -18.19 53.48
N GLY A 692 35.74 -17.35 54.52
CA GLY A 692 34.53 -17.32 55.34
C GLY A 692 33.30 -16.80 54.59
N ARG A 693 32.10 -17.03 55.13
CA ARG A 693 30.86 -16.49 54.55
C ARG A 693 30.53 -15.11 55.14
N PRO A 694 30.17 -14.11 54.32
CA PRO A 694 29.70 -12.82 54.83
C PRO A 694 28.50 -12.97 55.77
N GLY A 695 28.54 -12.29 56.90
CA GLY A 695 27.51 -12.37 57.94
C GLY A 695 27.80 -13.40 59.04
N GLN A 696 28.67 -14.38 58.79
CA GLN A 696 29.12 -15.34 59.79
C GLN A 696 30.40 -14.86 60.50
N VAL A 697 30.64 -15.42 61.68
CA VAL A 697 31.89 -15.18 62.42
C VAL A 697 33.09 -15.67 61.60
N SER A 698 34.20 -14.93 61.68
CA SER A 698 35.51 -15.31 61.15
C SER A 698 36.54 -15.11 62.25
N TRP A 699 37.67 -15.81 62.22
CA TRP A 699 38.55 -15.92 63.40
C TRP A 699 39.77 -14.97 63.45
N GLY A 700 39.92 -14.05 62.48
CA GLY A 700 41.11 -13.21 62.33
C GLY A 700 41.38 -12.08 63.36
N ALA A 701 40.43 -11.68 64.22
CA ALA A 701 40.53 -10.47 65.06
C ALA A 701 40.32 -10.72 66.58
N GLY A 702 40.30 -11.98 67.01
CA GLY A 702 40.00 -12.37 68.39
C GLY A 702 38.51 -12.29 68.78
N ARG A 703 38.12 -13.08 69.78
CA ARG A 703 36.71 -13.47 70.05
C ARG A 703 35.71 -12.31 70.00
N VAL A 704 35.99 -11.20 70.68
CA VAL A 704 35.05 -10.07 70.79
C VAL A 704 34.89 -9.33 69.46
N ALA A 705 35.97 -9.07 68.73
CA ALA A 705 35.87 -8.43 67.41
C ALA A 705 35.26 -9.38 66.38
N ASN A 706 35.63 -10.66 66.41
CA ASN A 706 35.10 -11.73 65.56
C ASN A 706 33.56 -11.79 65.58
N HIS A 707 32.95 -11.80 66.77
CA HIS A 707 31.48 -11.83 66.94
C HIS A 707 30.79 -10.50 66.56
N ASN A 708 31.56 -9.45 66.27
CA ASN A 708 31.06 -8.12 65.88
C ASN A 708 31.47 -7.74 64.44
N ALA A 709 32.05 -8.66 63.69
CA ALA A 709 32.60 -8.43 62.35
C ALA A 709 32.03 -9.43 61.33
N PRO A 710 30.85 -9.16 60.73
CA PRO A 710 30.28 -10.00 59.66
C PRO A 710 31.18 -10.11 58.43
N VAL A 711 32.17 -9.22 58.28
CA VAL A 711 33.20 -9.32 57.27
C VAL A 711 34.55 -8.90 57.86
N GLN A 712 35.55 -9.74 57.64
CA GLN A 712 36.97 -9.45 57.84
C GLN A 712 37.69 -9.60 56.51
N ILE A 713 38.59 -8.67 56.17
CA ILE A 713 39.26 -8.60 54.87
C ILE A 713 40.77 -8.55 55.06
N GLU A 714 41.45 -9.58 54.56
CA GLU A 714 42.91 -9.68 54.49
C GLU A 714 43.44 -9.03 53.20
N LEU A 715 44.50 -8.22 53.29
CA LEU A 715 45.24 -7.71 52.12
C LEU A 715 46.56 -8.46 51.93
N GLY A 716 46.77 -9.05 50.76
CA GLY A 716 48.02 -9.71 50.38
C GLY A 716 49.17 -8.72 50.13
N ARG A 717 50.41 -9.19 50.36
CA ARG A 717 51.63 -8.40 50.12
C ARG A 717 52.17 -8.55 48.70
N THR A 718 52.72 -7.45 48.21
CA THR A 718 53.52 -7.40 46.99
C THR A 718 54.53 -6.25 47.03
N TYR A 719 55.71 -6.45 46.45
CA TYR A 719 56.65 -5.38 46.12
C TYR A 719 56.29 -4.61 44.83
N ASN A 720 55.36 -5.11 44.03
CA ASN A 720 55.01 -4.49 42.75
C ASN A 720 53.96 -3.38 42.96
N ALA A 721 54.36 -2.13 42.79
CA ALA A 721 53.46 -0.97 43.00
C ALA A 721 52.19 -0.99 42.13
N ASN A 722 52.26 -1.49 40.89
CA ASN A 722 51.08 -1.60 40.03
C ASN A 722 50.11 -2.66 40.56
N GLN A 723 50.65 -3.75 41.10
CA GLN A 723 49.89 -4.82 41.74
C GLN A 723 49.22 -4.30 43.02
N PHE A 724 49.98 -3.63 43.89
CA PHE A 724 49.48 -3.01 45.11
C PHE A 724 48.26 -2.10 44.83
N TRP A 725 48.32 -1.21 43.84
CA TRP A 725 47.20 -0.29 43.56
C TRP A 725 45.95 -1.01 43.06
N GLN A 726 46.08 -2.15 42.37
CA GLN A 726 44.93 -2.98 41.99
C GLN A 726 44.32 -3.66 43.23
N ASP A 727 45.15 -4.24 44.09
CA ASP A 727 44.73 -4.92 45.32
C ASP A 727 44.10 -3.95 46.31
N TYR A 728 44.73 -2.81 46.56
CA TYR A 728 44.20 -1.71 47.38
C TYR A 728 42.84 -1.20 46.87
N THR A 729 42.70 -1.08 45.54
CA THR A 729 41.43 -0.66 44.93
C THR A 729 40.32 -1.69 45.17
N ALA A 730 40.61 -2.99 45.03
CA ALA A 730 39.65 -4.05 45.34
C ALA A 730 39.33 -4.12 46.85
N TYR A 731 40.32 -3.94 47.70
CA TYR A 731 40.21 -3.94 49.16
C TYR A 731 39.25 -2.86 49.68
N VAL A 732 39.46 -1.60 49.26
CA VAL A 732 38.56 -0.48 49.61
C VAL A 732 37.17 -0.67 49.01
N ARG A 733 37.05 -1.16 47.77
CA ARG A 733 35.75 -1.43 47.14
C ARG A 733 34.96 -2.52 47.86
N LEU A 734 35.61 -3.61 48.25
CA LEU A 734 35.01 -4.71 49.00
C LEU A 734 34.60 -4.27 50.42
N ALA A 735 35.46 -3.52 51.11
CA ALA A 735 35.14 -2.96 52.42
C ALA A 735 33.90 -2.06 52.37
N ARG A 736 33.82 -1.17 51.37
CA ARG A 736 32.63 -0.33 51.11
C ARG A 736 31.41 -1.17 50.76
N ASP A 737 31.52 -2.09 49.82
CA ASP A 737 30.43 -2.97 49.36
C ASP A 737 29.76 -3.70 50.53
N MET A 738 30.58 -4.31 51.39
CA MET A 738 30.12 -5.07 52.54
C MET A 738 29.61 -4.17 53.67
N ALA A 739 30.27 -3.03 53.93
CA ALA A 739 29.78 -2.06 54.91
C ALA A 739 28.35 -1.60 54.59
N GLY A 740 28.08 -1.23 53.34
CA GLY A 740 26.74 -0.82 52.92
C GLY A 740 25.71 -1.96 52.91
N LYS A 741 26.12 -3.22 52.69
CA LYS A 741 25.26 -4.41 52.81
C LYS A 741 24.81 -4.66 54.25
N PHE A 742 25.75 -4.65 55.19
CA PHE A 742 25.48 -4.87 56.61
C PHE A 742 25.05 -3.59 57.37
N GLY A 743 24.93 -2.45 56.67
CA GLY A 743 24.49 -1.17 57.26
C GLY A 743 25.49 -0.59 58.28
N ILE A 744 26.78 -0.85 58.07
CA ILE A 744 27.90 -0.40 58.90
C ILE A 744 28.42 0.95 58.36
N PRO A 745 28.69 1.95 59.21
CA PRO A 745 29.25 3.23 58.77
C PRO A 745 30.62 3.08 58.09
N LEU A 746 30.88 3.90 57.07
CA LEU A 746 32.14 3.90 56.31
C LEU A 746 33.33 4.54 57.04
N THR A 747 33.12 5.04 58.26
CA THR A 747 34.15 5.70 59.07
C THR A 747 35.19 4.71 59.56
N LEU A 748 36.46 4.94 59.17
CA LEU A 748 37.62 4.18 59.65
C LEU A 748 37.97 4.55 61.10
N ASP A 749 38.20 3.55 61.95
CA ASP A 749 38.80 3.65 63.30
C ASP A 749 38.12 4.63 64.29
N ALA A 750 36.89 5.07 64.00
CA ALA A 750 36.18 6.06 64.80
C ALA A 750 35.70 5.48 66.16
N GLY A 751 35.93 6.23 67.24
CA GLY A 751 35.49 5.89 68.60
C GLY A 751 36.21 4.69 69.22
N GLY A 752 35.69 4.22 70.36
CA GLY A 752 36.19 3.03 71.09
C GLY A 752 35.35 1.77 70.84
N ALA A 753 35.59 0.71 71.61
CA ALA A 753 34.82 -0.54 71.55
C ALA A 753 33.30 -0.30 71.59
N GLY A 754 32.56 -0.99 70.72
CA GLY A 754 31.13 -0.79 70.49
C GLY A 754 30.78 0.24 69.40
N THR A 755 31.72 1.12 69.03
CA THR A 755 31.46 2.15 68.00
C THR A 755 31.47 1.54 66.60
N ARG A 756 30.30 1.42 65.97
CA ARG A 756 30.11 0.83 64.65
C ARG A 756 30.94 1.55 63.58
N GLY A 757 31.58 0.81 62.68
CA GLY A 757 32.39 1.38 61.59
C GLY A 757 33.42 0.40 61.03
N ILE A 758 34.19 0.83 60.04
CA ILE A 758 35.31 0.05 59.50
C ILE A 758 36.52 0.19 60.43
N LYS A 759 37.19 -0.91 60.78
CA LYS A 759 38.28 -0.95 61.78
C LYS A 759 39.53 -1.60 61.20
N SER A 760 40.70 -1.03 61.44
CA SER A 760 41.98 -1.72 61.29
C SER A 760 42.18 -2.75 62.40
N HIS A 761 42.97 -3.81 62.16
CA HIS A 761 43.40 -4.69 63.27
C HIS A 761 44.21 -3.92 64.31
N ASN A 762 45.04 -2.96 63.89
CA ASN A 762 45.71 -2.03 64.81
C ASN A 762 44.72 -1.33 65.77
N TRP A 763 43.57 -0.87 65.30
CA TRP A 763 42.53 -0.31 66.18
C TRP A 763 41.94 -1.36 67.11
N VAL A 764 41.72 -2.60 66.62
CA VAL A 764 41.22 -3.73 67.43
C VAL A 764 42.19 -4.04 68.58
N SER A 765 43.50 -4.12 68.32
CA SER A 765 44.54 -4.31 69.35
C SER A 765 44.51 -3.25 70.44
N HIS A 766 44.34 -1.99 70.08
CA HIS A 766 44.35 -0.87 71.02
C HIS A 766 43.01 -0.65 71.76
N ASN A 767 41.88 -1.14 71.24
CA ASN A 767 40.55 -0.85 71.78
C ASN A 767 39.77 -2.08 72.28
N ILE A 768 40.17 -3.29 71.88
CA ILE A 768 39.46 -4.54 72.20
C ILE A 768 40.43 -5.59 72.74
N TRP A 769 41.38 -6.05 71.92
CA TRP A 769 42.32 -7.14 72.23
C TRP A 769 43.31 -7.33 71.07
N GLY A 770 44.54 -7.74 71.37
CA GLY A 770 45.57 -8.12 70.39
C GLY A 770 46.86 -7.28 70.51
N ASP A 771 47.90 -7.71 69.81
CA ASP A 771 49.21 -7.04 69.64
C ASP A 771 49.54 -6.73 68.16
N HIS A 772 48.60 -7.01 67.26
CA HIS A 772 48.66 -6.75 65.83
C HIS A 772 48.63 -5.25 65.49
N VAL A 773 49.41 -4.85 64.47
CA VAL A 773 49.61 -3.43 64.06
C VAL A 773 49.30 -3.17 62.58
N ASP A 774 48.73 -4.16 61.89
CA ASP A 774 48.30 -4.07 60.50
C ASP A 774 46.99 -3.25 60.34
N PRO A 775 46.71 -2.67 59.14
CA PRO A 775 47.44 -2.76 57.88
C PRO A 775 48.44 -1.60 57.64
N TYR A 776 48.53 -0.64 58.56
CA TYR A 776 49.17 0.66 58.28
C TYR A 776 50.66 0.59 57.92
N GLY A 777 51.42 -0.32 58.53
CA GLY A 777 52.85 -0.47 58.26
C GLY A 777 53.17 -0.90 56.82
N TYR A 778 52.29 -1.69 56.19
CA TYR A 778 52.42 -2.06 54.78
C TYR A 778 51.88 -0.97 53.85
N LEU A 779 50.68 -0.44 54.13
CA LEU A 779 50.07 0.63 53.34
C LEU A 779 50.98 1.87 53.20
N ALA A 780 51.72 2.22 54.27
CA ALA A 780 52.68 3.31 54.27
C ALA A 780 53.82 3.14 53.25
N ARG A 781 54.22 1.90 52.91
CA ARG A 781 55.27 1.60 51.90
C ARG A 781 54.92 2.16 50.52
N PHE A 782 53.63 2.28 50.23
CA PHE A 782 53.09 2.79 48.96
C PHE A 782 52.46 4.18 49.08
N GLY A 783 52.70 4.88 50.20
CA GLY A 783 52.20 6.24 50.44
C GLY A 783 50.74 6.33 50.86
N VAL A 784 50.09 5.22 51.22
CA VAL A 784 48.73 5.22 51.77
C VAL A 784 48.79 5.47 53.28
N THR A 785 48.37 6.65 53.70
CA THR A 785 48.20 7.01 55.13
C THR A 785 46.84 6.55 55.66
N GLN A 786 46.68 6.48 56.98
CA GLN A 786 45.37 6.26 57.62
C GLN A 786 44.32 7.28 57.15
N ALA A 787 44.69 8.54 57.01
CA ALA A 787 43.80 9.59 56.51
C ALA A 787 43.39 9.36 55.04
N LYS A 788 44.30 8.86 54.19
CA LYS A 788 43.96 8.46 52.81
C LYS A 788 43.02 7.25 52.82
N LEU A 789 43.29 6.21 53.60
CA LEU A 789 42.39 5.05 53.69
C LEU A 789 41.00 5.45 54.20
N ALA A 790 40.91 6.32 55.22
CA ALA A 790 39.64 6.85 55.71
C ALA A 790 38.88 7.63 54.64
N HIS A 791 39.57 8.48 53.87
CA HIS A 791 38.98 9.21 52.74
C HIS A 791 38.46 8.24 51.66
N ASP A 792 39.29 7.30 51.23
CA ASP A 792 38.97 6.36 50.15
C ASP A 792 37.84 5.39 50.56
N LEU A 793 37.78 5.00 51.83
CA LEU A 793 36.66 4.23 52.40
C LEU A 793 35.36 5.06 52.49
N GLN A 794 35.44 6.36 52.78
CA GLN A 794 34.28 7.25 52.89
C GLN A 794 33.72 7.65 51.51
N TYR A 795 34.58 8.00 50.55
CA TYR A 795 34.19 8.62 49.28
C TYR A 795 34.40 7.72 48.04
N GLY A 796 35.26 6.69 48.14
CA GLY A 796 35.70 5.88 47.01
C GLY A 796 37.09 6.27 46.50
N ILE A 797 37.57 5.51 45.51
CA ILE A 797 38.84 5.70 44.77
C ILE A 797 38.50 6.07 43.33
#